data_AF-A0AAU6BB85-F1
#
_entry.id   AF-A0AAU6BB85-F1
#
_cell.length_a   1.000
_cell.length_b   1.000
_cell.length_c   1.000
_cell.angle_alpha   90.00
_cell.angle_beta   90.00
_cell.angle_gamma   90.00
#
_symmetry.space_group_name_H-M   'P 1'
#
loop_
_entity.id
_entity.type
_entity.pdbx_description
1 polymer ?
#
loop_
_entity_poly.entity_id
_entity_poly.type
_entity_poly.pdbx_seq_one_letter_code
_entity_poly.pdbx_strand_id
1 'polypeptide(L)'
;MYKRLIRALAILIVVFTTVLAALPTDTAAQQTCKAADGHRLAGSLDRAQELYESVTTDGDQSCAVEGLRLVAKARQEAAELVTAGQLAIRSGNLGEAADKFRQALGLDAGSAAAAAGIARVADLKSRPLPTAVSNGNRFYTDWVLPVGRLAVLAAIGLLVLYALSGVCSRVLVKVDAVAWTAGVRRAAGSLGLVLLIAASVMTPLFAMFNPFRPTWTQCWIGAVVLLVVGVVAVGLVFAGARSTAWEHWRALLLALGVVTAAGCVLGWTACVGAYDVRLMLVHIALVAVGVLLTAAALGQNLRLQVEVQQADGEVNAASSDYLLARMKDLGTEAPALHQATSAPGSRTPLSQIPVEELSVLPAGKVVGALSRLFFALRPDLTWRARVTLVDDNRASTALSRNGQHAASAVFSRADLKLPADSDSDRARAQMLTGAAAFILVHLSAVHQELEDGLYGARQWKSVALQVIAKSRSLLADDETRVATRVQLLAKAVDEDPDNELARFEYLWANYDQQPAAETDFEAFTRDIDQQYTRSKLCKVSDNEEGWMPLKIRVLYSSATQLLNAYITAIEGGTPATQAASMLTSARKSATKLSRLCDTAITSWKRKELCRQQAAMHPYALNLVDCLDALSDDVKPRAKAGQHPHDDLSASPRLAYDHACLHVFLAKRQDLEEHDRSQQRNYALEDLRRALVTDADRENAQTDPCFTTLRSDRHFQELVGPLQTNRS
;
A
#
# COMPACT_ATOMS: atom_id res chain seq x y z
N MET A 1 -21.36 -61.60 52.46
CA MET A 1 -21.81 -62.09 53.79
C MET A 1 -22.35 -63.50 53.58
N TYR A 2 -22.00 -64.45 54.47
CA TYR A 2 -22.39 -65.88 54.47
C TYR A 2 -21.71 -66.75 53.39
N LYS A 3 -20.84 -67.74 53.66
CA LYS A 3 -20.43 -68.50 54.87
C LYS A 3 -18.98 -68.97 54.58
N ARG A 4 -17.94 -68.54 55.30
CA ARG A 4 -17.40 -69.14 56.54
C ARG A 4 -17.55 -70.69 56.57
N LEU A 5 -16.45 -71.44 56.44
CA LEU A 5 -15.50 -71.84 57.51
C LEU A 5 -15.86 -73.24 58.06
N ILE A 6 -14.84 -74.01 58.46
CA ILE A 6 -14.83 -75.32 59.15
C ILE A 6 -14.46 -76.47 58.18
N ARG A 7 -13.18 -76.87 58.06
CA ARG A 7 -12.31 -77.62 58.99
C ARG A 7 -12.75 -79.08 59.24
N ALA A 8 -11.88 -79.99 58.78
CA ALA A 8 -11.34 -81.17 59.46
C ALA A 8 -12.21 -82.44 59.62
N LEU A 9 -11.80 -83.52 58.95
CA LEU A 9 -11.44 -84.85 59.50
C LEU A 9 -11.05 -85.73 58.28
N ALA A 10 -9.81 -86.18 58.06
CA ALA A 10 -8.94 -87.10 58.81
C ALA A 10 -9.28 -88.60 58.61
N ILE A 11 -8.23 -89.37 58.24
CA ILE A 11 -7.94 -90.79 58.57
C ILE A 11 -8.69 -91.83 57.69
N LEU A 12 -8.12 -92.90 57.11
CA LEU A 12 -6.81 -93.57 57.00
C LEU A 12 -6.91 -94.45 55.71
N ILE A 13 -5.87 -94.87 54.98
CA ILE A 13 -5.12 -96.12 55.19
C ILE A 13 -3.86 -96.10 54.30
N VAL A 14 -2.79 -96.63 54.88
CA VAL A 14 -1.40 -96.85 54.45
C VAL A 14 -1.26 -97.84 53.28
N VAL A 15 -0.40 -97.55 52.30
CA VAL A 15 0.60 -98.52 51.73
C VAL A 15 1.86 -97.74 51.26
N PHE A 16 3.02 -98.20 51.71
CA PHE A 16 4.37 -97.77 51.36
C PHE A 16 4.69 -98.00 49.86
N THR A 17 5.24 -97.01 49.16
CA THR A 17 6.17 -97.22 48.02
C THR A 17 7.08 -96.00 47.85
N THR A 18 8.37 -96.23 47.98
CA THR A 18 9.45 -95.29 47.72
C THR A 18 9.66 -95.15 46.20
N VAL A 19 9.51 -93.94 45.65
CA VAL A 19 9.95 -93.58 44.29
C VAL A 19 10.68 -92.23 44.34
N LEU A 20 11.90 -92.21 43.78
CA LEU A 20 12.76 -91.04 43.69
C LEU A 20 12.10 -89.91 42.88
N ALA A 21 12.16 -88.68 43.40
CA ALA A 21 11.81 -87.48 42.66
C ALA A 21 12.88 -87.16 41.59
N ALA A 22 12.48 -87.14 40.32
CA ALA A 22 13.28 -86.56 39.26
C ALA A 22 13.22 -85.02 39.36
N LEU A 23 14.38 -84.38 39.47
CA LEU A 23 14.53 -82.92 39.41
C LEU A 23 13.98 -82.42 38.07
N PRO A 24 13.13 -81.37 38.03
CA PRO A 24 12.77 -80.72 36.77
C PRO A 24 14.02 -80.09 36.17
N THR A 25 14.40 -80.50 34.97
CA THR A 25 15.44 -79.82 34.19
C THR A 25 14.86 -78.52 33.66
N ASP A 26 15.35 -77.37 34.16
CA ASP A 26 15.02 -76.04 33.64
C ASP A 26 15.18 -76.03 32.10
N THR A 27 14.14 -75.60 31.40
CA THR A 27 14.22 -75.44 29.93
C THR A 27 15.22 -74.33 29.57
N ALA A 28 15.85 -74.41 28.40
CA ALA A 28 16.79 -73.38 27.94
C ALA A 28 16.16 -71.95 27.94
N ALA A 29 14.85 -71.85 27.70
CA ALA A 29 14.09 -70.61 27.80
C ALA A 29 14.01 -70.07 29.24
N GLN A 30 13.76 -70.93 30.23
CA GLN A 30 13.74 -70.53 31.65
C GLN A 30 15.13 -70.10 32.14
N GLN A 31 16.19 -70.77 31.70
CA GLN A 31 17.56 -70.35 32.01
C GLN A 31 17.89 -68.97 31.40
N THR A 32 17.44 -68.73 30.17
CA THR A 32 17.62 -67.43 29.48
C THR A 32 16.82 -66.32 30.15
N CYS A 33 15.54 -66.56 30.50
CA CYS A 33 14.72 -65.61 31.26
C CYS A 33 15.30 -65.32 32.66
N LYS A 34 15.84 -66.34 33.34
CA LYS A 34 16.50 -66.16 34.64
C LYS A 34 17.79 -65.35 34.52
N ALA A 35 18.57 -65.57 33.47
CA ALA A 35 19.75 -64.75 33.17
C ALA A 35 19.36 -63.30 32.82
N ALA A 36 18.31 -63.11 32.01
CA ALA A 36 17.75 -61.80 31.66
C ALA A 36 17.24 -61.04 32.90
N ASP A 37 16.57 -61.72 33.83
CA ASP A 37 16.12 -61.12 35.09
C ASP A 37 17.30 -60.73 35.99
N GLY A 38 18.36 -61.55 36.02
CA GLY A 38 19.62 -61.19 36.67
C GLY A 38 20.22 -59.89 36.10
N HIS A 39 20.24 -59.74 34.77
CA HIS A 39 20.69 -58.52 34.11
C HIS A 39 19.78 -57.31 34.38
N ARG A 40 18.47 -57.52 34.48
CA ARG A 40 17.49 -56.47 34.83
C ARG A 40 17.69 -55.98 36.26
N LEU A 41 17.85 -56.89 37.22
CA LEU A 41 18.10 -56.57 38.62
C LEU A 41 19.45 -55.88 38.85
N ALA A 42 20.43 -56.13 37.98
CA ALA A 42 21.71 -55.42 37.97
C ALA A 42 21.67 -54.04 37.28
N GLY A 43 20.51 -53.61 36.76
CA GLY A 43 20.33 -52.34 36.04
C GLY A 43 20.85 -52.35 34.60
N SER A 44 21.33 -53.50 34.08
CA SER A 44 21.77 -53.66 32.68
C SER A 44 20.59 -53.93 31.75
N LEU A 45 19.71 -52.94 31.60
CA LEU A 45 18.41 -53.09 30.94
C LEU A 45 18.50 -53.44 29.45
N ASP A 46 19.49 -52.91 28.72
CA ASP A 46 19.69 -53.23 27.30
C ASP A 46 20.01 -54.72 27.12
N ARG A 47 20.91 -55.26 27.96
CA ARG A 47 21.26 -56.68 27.91
C ARG A 47 20.12 -57.59 28.36
N ALA A 48 19.34 -57.15 29.34
CA ALA A 48 18.13 -57.84 29.76
C ALA A 48 17.09 -57.88 28.63
N GLN A 49 16.88 -56.77 27.93
CA GLN A 49 15.97 -56.69 26.78
C GLN A 49 16.42 -57.65 25.66
N GLU A 50 17.70 -57.60 25.26
CA GLU A 50 18.24 -58.51 24.23
C GLU A 50 18.02 -59.98 24.60
N LEU A 51 18.25 -60.36 25.85
CA LEU A 51 18.06 -61.74 26.31
C LEU A 51 16.58 -62.13 26.34
N TYR A 52 15.68 -61.25 26.79
CA TYR A 52 14.24 -61.51 26.72
C TYR A 52 13.74 -61.61 25.27
N GLU A 53 14.23 -60.76 24.36
CA GLU A 53 13.90 -60.81 22.92
C GLU A 53 14.46 -62.06 22.23
N SER A 54 15.55 -62.64 22.73
CA SER A 54 16.16 -63.86 22.18
C SER A 54 15.38 -65.15 22.48
N VAL A 55 14.39 -65.10 23.40
CA VAL A 55 13.54 -66.26 23.71
C VAL A 55 12.55 -66.48 22.56
N THR A 56 12.83 -67.47 21.71
CA THR A 56 12.01 -67.81 20.52
C THR A 56 10.63 -68.37 20.89
N THR A 57 9.69 -68.27 19.95
CA THR A 57 8.25 -68.50 20.14
C THR A 57 7.81 -69.91 20.56
N ASP A 58 8.69 -70.91 20.55
CA ASP A 58 8.35 -72.32 20.80
C ASP A 58 8.49 -72.76 22.28
N GLY A 59 8.86 -71.84 23.18
CA GLY A 59 8.89 -72.05 24.64
C GLY A 59 8.12 -70.97 25.41
N ASP A 60 8.02 -71.12 26.73
CA ASP A 60 7.24 -70.33 27.70
C ASP A 60 7.34 -68.79 27.54
N GLN A 61 6.63 -68.22 26.54
CA GLN A 61 6.66 -66.80 26.14
C GLN A 61 6.22 -65.86 27.27
N SER A 62 5.54 -66.41 28.28
CA SER A 62 5.03 -65.65 29.43
C SER A 62 6.14 -64.93 30.17
N CYS A 63 7.33 -65.55 30.34
CA CYS A 63 8.45 -64.93 31.04
C CYS A 63 9.11 -63.81 30.24
N ALA A 64 9.23 -63.95 28.93
CA ALA A 64 9.83 -62.95 28.06
C ALA A 64 8.95 -61.70 27.94
N VAL A 65 7.63 -61.87 27.73
CA VAL A 65 6.68 -60.75 27.64
C VAL A 65 6.60 -59.97 28.95
N GLU A 66 6.48 -60.67 30.09
CA GLU A 66 6.47 -59.99 31.40
C GLU A 66 7.84 -59.36 31.71
N GLY A 67 8.94 -60.02 31.34
CA GLY A 67 10.30 -59.48 31.46
C GLY A 67 10.48 -58.17 30.69
N LEU A 68 10.05 -58.11 29.42
CA LEU A 68 10.10 -56.88 28.61
C LEU A 68 9.22 -55.77 29.19
N ARG A 69 8.04 -56.11 29.73
CA ARG A 69 7.17 -55.15 30.43
C ARG A 69 7.87 -54.57 31.66
N LEU A 70 8.57 -55.40 32.43
CA LEU A 70 9.34 -54.97 33.60
C LEU A 70 10.56 -54.12 33.22
N VAL A 71 11.25 -54.43 32.12
CA VAL A 71 12.34 -53.59 31.58
C VAL A 71 11.81 -52.21 31.15
N ALA A 72 10.70 -52.16 30.41
CA ALA A 72 10.07 -50.90 30.02
C ALA A 72 9.65 -50.05 31.24
N LYS A 73 9.08 -50.70 32.27
CA LYS A 73 8.72 -50.05 33.53
C LYS A 73 9.94 -49.48 34.25
N ALA A 74 11.02 -50.25 34.37
CA ALA A 74 12.27 -49.79 35.00
C ALA A 74 12.88 -48.58 34.27
N ARG A 75 12.85 -48.56 32.92
CA ARG A 75 13.29 -47.39 32.14
C ARG A 75 12.41 -46.16 32.38
N GLN A 76 11.09 -46.35 32.48
CA GLN A 76 10.17 -45.25 32.79
C GLN A 76 10.45 -44.67 34.19
N GLU A 77 10.59 -45.52 35.20
CA GLU A 77 10.90 -45.11 36.58
C GLU A 77 12.28 -44.40 36.65
N ALA A 78 13.28 -44.90 35.92
CA ALA A 78 14.57 -44.24 35.80
C ALA A 78 14.45 -42.84 35.16
N ALA A 79 13.63 -42.69 34.11
CA ALA A 79 13.38 -41.40 33.47
C ALA A 79 12.64 -40.42 34.41
N GLU A 80 11.67 -40.89 35.19
CA GLU A 80 11.00 -40.10 36.22
C GLU A 80 11.99 -39.61 37.28
N LEU A 81 12.92 -40.47 37.73
CA LEU A 81 13.98 -40.07 38.65
C LEU A 81 14.97 -39.07 38.03
N VAL A 82 15.30 -39.19 36.74
CA VAL A 82 16.10 -38.19 36.02
C VAL A 82 15.40 -36.82 36.02
N THR A 83 14.10 -36.77 35.73
CA THR A 83 13.33 -35.51 35.76
C THR A 83 13.25 -34.92 37.18
N ALA A 84 13.04 -35.76 38.20
CA ALA A 84 13.09 -35.33 39.60
C ALA A 84 14.47 -34.80 40.00
N GLY A 85 15.55 -35.45 39.55
CA GLY A 85 16.92 -34.99 39.76
C GLY A 85 17.20 -33.63 39.09
N GLN A 86 16.69 -33.42 37.87
CA GLN A 86 16.77 -32.12 37.19
C GLN A 86 15.99 -31.02 37.92
N LEU A 87 14.83 -31.35 38.50
CA LEU A 87 14.06 -30.42 39.33
C LEU A 87 14.82 -30.05 40.62
N ALA A 88 15.47 -31.03 41.26
CA ALA A 88 16.30 -30.82 42.44
C ALA A 88 17.55 -29.95 42.14
N ILE A 89 18.14 -30.06 40.95
CA ILE A 89 19.17 -29.11 40.49
C ILE A 89 18.60 -27.68 40.45
N ARG A 90 17.38 -27.51 39.91
CA ARG A 90 16.75 -26.19 39.78
C ARG A 90 16.38 -25.56 41.13
N SER A 91 15.99 -26.37 42.11
CA SER A 91 15.72 -25.92 43.48
C SER A 91 16.98 -25.67 44.31
N GLY A 92 18.17 -25.96 43.76
CA GLY A 92 19.45 -25.79 44.45
C GLY A 92 19.84 -26.94 45.38
N ASN A 93 19.01 -27.99 45.47
CA ASN A 93 19.31 -29.16 46.30
C ASN A 93 20.21 -30.16 45.54
N LEU A 94 21.49 -29.82 45.41
CA LEU A 94 22.47 -30.65 44.69
C LEU A 94 22.72 -32.01 45.35
N GLY A 95 22.44 -32.16 46.65
CA GLY A 95 22.48 -33.44 47.35
C GLY A 95 21.39 -34.37 46.83
N GLU A 96 20.14 -33.92 46.93
CA GLU A 96 18.98 -34.65 46.45
C GLU A 96 19.05 -34.96 44.95
N ALA A 97 19.52 -34.00 44.14
CA ALA A 97 19.73 -34.24 42.71
C ALA A 97 20.70 -35.40 42.44
N ALA A 98 21.86 -35.42 43.11
CA ALA A 98 22.82 -36.51 42.96
C ALA A 98 22.21 -37.86 43.34
N ASP A 99 21.42 -37.89 44.43
CA ASP A 99 20.78 -39.11 44.91
C ASP A 99 19.74 -39.62 43.92
N LYS A 100 18.92 -38.74 43.34
CA LYS A 100 17.94 -39.10 42.30
C LYS A 100 18.61 -39.64 41.03
N PHE A 101 19.71 -39.03 40.56
CA PHE A 101 20.43 -39.57 39.41
C PHE A 101 21.14 -40.89 39.70
N ARG A 102 21.67 -41.10 40.92
CA ARG A 102 22.22 -42.40 41.32
C ARG A 102 21.14 -43.48 41.42
N GLN A 103 19.96 -43.14 41.93
CA GLN A 103 18.81 -44.05 41.94
C GLN A 103 18.38 -44.41 40.52
N ALA A 104 18.35 -43.43 39.60
CA ALA A 104 18.08 -43.67 38.19
C ALA A 104 19.11 -44.61 37.55
N LEU A 105 20.42 -44.42 37.82
CA LEU A 105 21.47 -45.34 37.35
C LEU A 105 21.41 -46.72 38.00
N GLY A 106 20.87 -46.82 39.21
CA GLY A 106 20.61 -48.11 39.86
C GLY A 106 19.51 -48.91 39.16
N LEU A 107 18.52 -48.22 38.57
CA LEU A 107 17.47 -48.84 37.77
C LEU A 107 17.91 -49.10 36.32
N ASP A 108 18.64 -48.16 35.73
CA ASP A 108 19.16 -48.22 34.37
C ASP A 108 20.61 -47.71 34.32
N ALA A 109 21.56 -48.63 34.43
CA ALA A 109 23.00 -48.33 34.42
C ALA A 109 23.45 -47.72 33.08
N GLY A 110 22.70 -47.95 32.00
CA GLY A 110 22.95 -47.39 30.67
C GLY A 110 22.39 -45.98 30.45
N SER A 111 21.70 -45.39 31.44
CA SER A 111 21.02 -44.10 31.27
C SER A 111 22.02 -42.94 31.10
N ALA A 112 22.26 -42.56 29.84
CA ALA A 112 23.11 -41.43 29.48
C ALA A 112 22.66 -40.11 30.13
N ALA A 113 21.34 -39.91 30.28
CA ALA A 113 20.77 -38.72 30.90
C ALA A 113 21.08 -38.66 32.42
N ALA A 114 21.03 -39.78 33.13
CA ALA A 114 21.36 -39.84 34.55
C ALA A 114 22.87 -39.63 34.79
N ALA A 115 23.73 -40.24 33.96
CA ALA A 115 25.18 -40.04 34.00
C ALA A 115 25.57 -38.58 33.73
N ALA A 116 24.98 -37.94 32.71
CA ALA A 116 25.15 -36.52 32.44
C ALA A 116 24.65 -35.65 33.60
N GLY A 117 23.56 -36.06 34.26
CA GLY A 117 23.04 -35.43 35.48
C GLY A 117 24.05 -35.43 36.63
N ILE A 118 24.69 -36.57 36.93
CA ILE A 118 25.73 -36.66 37.96
C ILE A 118 26.94 -35.78 37.62
N ALA A 119 27.41 -35.84 36.37
CA ALA A 119 28.53 -35.00 35.92
C ALA A 119 28.19 -33.51 36.10
N ARG A 120 26.95 -33.12 35.79
CA ARG A 120 26.46 -31.75 36.00
C ARG A 120 26.40 -31.37 37.48
N VAL A 121 25.98 -32.27 38.36
CA VAL A 121 25.98 -32.01 39.82
C VAL A 121 27.41 -31.86 40.35
N ALA A 122 28.35 -32.67 39.88
CA ALA A 122 29.76 -32.57 40.26
C ALA A 122 30.38 -31.24 39.81
N ASP A 123 30.11 -30.83 38.56
CA ASP A 123 30.51 -29.52 38.02
C ASP A 123 29.95 -28.37 38.88
N LEU A 124 28.65 -28.41 39.20
CA LEU A 124 27.99 -27.42 40.05
C LEU A 124 28.52 -27.38 41.50
N LYS A 125 28.91 -28.53 42.07
CA LYS A 125 29.55 -28.58 43.41
C LYS A 125 30.96 -28.00 43.41
N SER A 126 31.72 -28.20 42.33
CA SER A 126 33.08 -27.67 42.19
C SER A 126 33.13 -26.16 41.95
N ARG A 127 31.98 -25.54 41.62
CA ARG A 127 31.85 -24.10 41.34
C ARG A 127 30.71 -23.51 42.19
N PRO A 128 30.92 -23.22 43.48
CA PRO A 128 29.87 -22.75 44.38
C PRO A 128 29.38 -21.34 44.02
N LEU A 129 28.23 -21.26 43.34
CA LEU A 129 27.34 -20.09 43.12
C LEU A 129 27.95 -18.86 42.38
N PRO A 130 27.11 -18.03 41.73
CA PRO A 130 27.39 -17.53 40.39
C PRO A 130 28.20 -16.23 40.38
N THR A 131 29.34 -16.20 39.69
CA THR A 131 29.87 -14.93 39.18
C THR A 131 28.90 -14.39 38.12
N ALA A 132 28.78 -13.07 37.97
CA ALA A 132 27.88 -12.43 37.01
C ALA A 132 27.98 -13.00 35.57
N VAL A 133 29.16 -13.50 35.20
CA VAL A 133 29.45 -14.17 33.92
C VAL A 133 28.71 -15.51 33.76
N SER A 134 28.56 -16.28 34.85
CA SER A 134 27.86 -17.57 34.84
C SER A 134 26.33 -17.43 34.70
N ASN A 135 25.75 -16.36 35.26
CA ASN A 135 24.34 -16.01 35.02
C ASN A 135 24.12 -15.56 33.58
N GLY A 136 25.08 -14.84 32.98
CA GLY A 136 25.04 -14.48 31.56
C GLY A 136 25.06 -15.69 30.64
N ASN A 137 25.96 -16.65 30.89
CA ASN A 137 26.00 -17.89 30.11
C ASN A 137 24.72 -18.71 30.26
N ARG A 138 24.19 -18.84 31.49
CA ARG A 138 22.93 -19.56 31.72
C ARG A 138 21.74 -18.88 31.06
N PHE A 139 21.64 -17.56 31.14
CA PHE A 139 20.63 -16.79 30.42
C PHE A 139 20.77 -16.99 28.90
N TYR A 140 22.00 -16.96 28.38
CA TYR A 140 22.24 -17.17 26.95
C TYR A 140 21.86 -18.59 26.50
N THR A 141 22.30 -19.63 27.21
CA THR A 141 22.04 -21.03 26.83
C THR A 141 20.61 -21.46 27.05
N ASP A 142 19.98 -21.01 28.15
CA ASP A 142 18.65 -21.49 28.54
C ASP A 142 17.53 -20.65 27.90
N TRP A 143 17.80 -19.38 27.55
CA TRP A 143 16.81 -18.47 26.99
C TRP A 143 17.18 -17.95 25.60
N VAL A 144 18.32 -17.26 25.47
CA VAL A 144 18.64 -16.55 24.20
C VAL A 144 18.80 -17.52 23.04
N LEU A 145 19.50 -18.64 23.22
CA LEU A 145 19.79 -19.58 22.15
C LEU A 145 18.54 -20.38 21.71
N PRO A 146 17.68 -20.90 22.62
CA PRO A 146 16.40 -21.50 22.24
C PRO A 146 15.43 -20.51 21.60
N VAL A 147 15.28 -19.31 22.18
CA VAL A 147 14.43 -18.25 21.61
C VAL A 147 14.96 -17.81 20.25
N GLY A 148 16.29 -17.69 20.09
CA GLY A 148 16.95 -17.37 18.83
C GLY A 148 16.71 -18.43 17.76
N ARG A 149 16.83 -19.72 18.10
CA ARG A 149 16.51 -20.82 17.17
C ARG A 149 15.04 -20.81 16.74
N LEU A 150 14.12 -20.59 17.69
CA LEU A 150 12.69 -20.45 17.41
C LEU A 150 12.43 -19.24 16.49
N ALA A 151 13.06 -18.10 16.77
CA ALA A 151 12.92 -16.90 15.97
C ALA A 151 13.44 -17.10 14.53
N VAL A 152 14.58 -17.78 14.35
CA VAL A 152 15.11 -18.10 13.02
C VAL A 152 14.17 -19.03 12.25
N LEU A 153 13.68 -20.11 12.88
CA LEU A 153 12.73 -21.02 12.23
C LEU A 153 11.40 -20.33 11.90
N ALA A 154 10.89 -19.49 12.81
CA ALA A 154 9.69 -18.69 12.56
C ALA A 154 9.90 -17.68 11.42
N ALA A 155 11.08 -17.04 11.34
CA ALA A 155 11.40 -16.14 10.24
C ALA A 155 11.46 -16.86 8.88
N ILE A 156 12.05 -18.06 8.84
CA ILE A 156 12.07 -18.90 7.62
C ILE A 156 10.65 -19.32 7.25
N GLY A 157 9.85 -19.80 8.21
CA GLY A 157 8.46 -20.18 7.98
C GLY A 157 7.61 -19.03 7.44
N LEU A 158 7.77 -17.83 8.03
CA LEU A 158 7.08 -16.63 7.57
C LEU A 158 7.50 -16.26 6.15
N LEU A 159 8.79 -16.31 5.83
CA LEU A 159 9.30 -16.02 4.49
C LEU A 159 8.73 -16.99 3.45
N VAL A 160 8.67 -18.29 3.76
CA VAL A 160 8.09 -19.31 2.87
C VAL A 160 6.59 -19.07 2.66
N LEU A 161 5.83 -18.83 3.73
CA LEU A 161 4.38 -18.58 3.63
C LEU A 161 4.06 -17.27 2.91
N TYR A 162 4.89 -16.25 3.10
CA TYR A 162 4.76 -14.97 2.43
C TYR A 162 5.09 -15.08 0.94
N ALA A 163 6.14 -15.82 0.57
CA ALA A 163 6.47 -16.14 -0.82
C ALA A 163 5.34 -16.95 -1.49
N LEU A 164 4.78 -17.94 -0.78
CA LEU A 164 3.62 -18.70 -1.26
C LEU A 164 2.40 -17.78 -1.49
N SER A 165 2.16 -16.81 -0.61
CA SER A 165 1.12 -15.80 -0.79
C SER A 165 1.33 -14.97 -2.06
N GLY A 166 2.58 -14.60 -2.37
CA GLY A 166 2.93 -13.95 -3.63
C GLY A 166 2.63 -14.80 -4.86
N VAL A 167 3.00 -16.07 -4.86
CA VAL A 167 2.68 -16.99 -5.97
C VAL A 167 1.16 -17.16 -6.13
N CYS A 168 0.42 -17.31 -5.01
CA CYS A 168 -1.04 -17.42 -5.01
C CYS A 168 -1.73 -16.16 -5.52
N SER A 169 -1.16 -14.96 -5.31
CA SER A 169 -1.74 -13.69 -5.78
C SER A 169 -1.98 -13.68 -7.29
N ARG A 170 -1.09 -14.33 -8.07
CA ARG A 170 -1.19 -14.47 -9.52
C ARG A 170 -2.45 -15.23 -9.93
N VAL A 171 -2.84 -16.25 -9.16
CA VAL A 171 -4.01 -17.09 -9.48
C VAL A 171 -5.29 -16.45 -8.95
N LEU A 172 -5.23 -15.83 -7.78
CA LEU A 172 -6.41 -15.30 -7.08
C LEU A 172 -6.88 -13.96 -7.61
N VAL A 173 -5.95 -13.09 -8.03
CA VAL A 173 -6.26 -11.74 -8.48
C VAL A 173 -6.10 -11.66 -9.99
N LYS A 174 -7.23 -11.64 -10.69
CA LYS A 174 -7.26 -11.38 -12.14
C LYS A 174 -6.73 -9.98 -12.45
N VAL A 175 -6.21 -9.81 -13.66
CA VAL A 175 -5.63 -8.54 -14.11
C VAL A 175 -6.63 -7.39 -14.02
N ASP A 176 -7.88 -7.63 -14.41
CA ASP A 176 -8.96 -6.63 -14.44
C ASP A 176 -9.71 -6.48 -13.10
N ALA A 177 -9.25 -7.14 -12.03
CA ALA A 177 -9.93 -7.09 -10.75
C ALA A 177 -9.79 -5.72 -10.09
N VAL A 178 -10.89 -4.97 -9.99
CA VAL A 178 -10.96 -3.63 -9.38
C VAL A 178 -10.31 -3.62 -7.99
N ALA A 179 -9.48 -2.61 -7.74
CA ALA A 179 -8.75 -2.46 -6.51
C ALA A 179 -9.65 -2.24 -5.30
N TRP A 180 -9.33 -2.92 -4.20
CA TRP A 180 -9.98 -2.65 -2.93
C TRP A 180 -9.62 -1.27 -2.41
N THR A 181 -10.57 -0.65 -1.70
CA THR A 181 -10.29 0.57 -0.95
C THR A 181 -9.17 0.32 0.06
N ALA A 182 -8.36 1.36 0.33
CA ALA A 182 -7.20 1.24 1.21
C ALA A 182 -7.55 0.65 2.59
N GLY A 183 -8.73 0.95 3.14
CA GLY A 183 -9.21 0.41 4.41
C GLY A 183 -9.42 -1.11 4.37
N VAL A 184 -10.15 -1.62 3.38
CA VAL A 184 -10.41 -3.05 3.23
C VAL A 184 -9.11 -3.81 2.96
N ARG A 185 -8.25 -3.28 2.07
CA ARG A 185 -6.94 -3.86 1.76
C ARG A 185 -6.05 -3.97 3.00
N ARG A 186 -5.96 -2.90 3.82
CA ARG A 186 -5.18 -2.93 5.07
C ARG A 186 -5.76 -3.90 6.08
N ALA A 187 -7.08 -3.94 6.26
CA ALA A 187 -7.72 -4.86 7.20
C ALA A 187 -7.48 -6.33 6.81
N ALA A 188 -7.70 -6.69 5.54
CA ALA A 188 -7.45 -8.04 5.03
C ALA A 188 -5.96 -8.41 5.09
N GLY A 189 -5.08 -7.49 4.69
CA GLY A 189 -3.62 -7.69 4.72
C GLY A 189 -3.10 -7.87 6.13
N SER A 190 -3.53 -7.05 7.09
CA SER A 190 -3.15 -7.18 8.50
C SER A 190 -3.67 -8.47 9.13
N LEU A 191 -4.93 -8.84 8.86
CA LEU A 191 -5.50 -10.10 9.35
C LEU A 191 -4.71 -11.29 8.78
N GLY A 192 -4.46 -11.30 7.47
CA GLY A 192 -3.64 -12.33 6.83
C GLY A 192 -2.24 -12.41 7.43
N LEU A 193 -1.54 -11.27 7.57
CA LEU A 193 -0.20 -11.23 8.13
C LEU A 193 -0.14 -11.72 9.58
N VAL A 194 -1.12 -11.36 10.42
CA VAL A 194 -1.21 -11.84 11.80
C VAL A 194 -1.38 -13.37 11.83
N LEU A 195 -2.21 -13.93 10.94
CA LEU A 195 -2.36 -15.39 10.81
C LEU A 195 -1.06 -16.06 10.36
N LEU A 196 -0.33 -15.47 9.42
CA LEU A 196 0.96 -16.00 8.97
C LEU A 196 2.03 -15.95 10.06
N ILE A 197 2.11 -14.86 10.84
CA ILE A 197 3.03 -14.74 11.98
C ILE A 197 2.68 -15.76 13.05
N ALA A 198 1.40 -15.84 13.42
CA ALA A 198 0.93 -16.82 14.40
C ALA A 198 1.26 -18.25 13.95
N ALA A 199 0.99 -18.58 12.68
CA ALA A 199 1.33 -19.88 12.11
C ALA A 199 2.83 -20.19 12.17
N SER A 200 3.65 -19.21 11.82
CA SER A 200 5.11 -19.35 11.76
C SER A 200 5.76 -19.52 13.13
N VAL A 201 5.17 -18.92 14.18
CA VAL A 201 5.61 -19.09 15.56
C VAL A 201 5.09 -20.40 16.17
N MET A 202 3.81 -20.72 15.93
CA MET A 202 3.18 -21.90 16.51
C MET A 202 3.77 -23.20 15.96
N THR A 203 4.14 -23.27 14.69
CA THR A 203 4.70 -24.49 14.06
C THR A 203 5.99 -24.99 14.76
N PRO A 204 7.05 -24.17 14.92
CA PRO A 204 8.24 -24.60 15.65
C PRO A 204 8.00 -24.74 17.16
N LEU A 205 7.07 -23.95 17.73
CA LEU A 205 6.72 -24.05 19.15
C LEU A 205 6.05 -25.39 19.47
N PHE A 206 5.11 -25.86 18.63
CA PHE A 206 4.51 -27.18 18.77
C PHE A 206 5.55 -28.30 18.65
N ALA A 207 6.43 -28.20 17.64
CA ALA A 207 7.49 -29.19 17.44
C ALA A 207 8.51 -29.24 18.59
N MET A 208 8.89 -28.08 19.13
CA MET A 208 9.92 -27.96 20.17
C MET A 208 9.41 -28.36 21.55
N PHE A 209 8.19 -27.98 21.89
CA PHE A 209 7.72 -28.14 23.27
C PHE A 209 7.01 -29.46 23.49
N ASN A 210 6.31 -30.02 22.50
CA ASN A 210 5.53 -31.27 22.59
C ASN A 210 4.90 -31.62 23.98
N PRO A 211 4.32 -30.71 24.81
CA PRO A 211 4.00 -31.08 26.19
C PRO A 211 2.50 -30.97 26.51
N PHE A 212 1.65 -30.60 25.55
CA PHE A 212 0.24 -30.37 25.77
C PHE A 212 -0.52 -31.39 24.96
N ARG A 213 -0.99 -32.46 25.60
CA ARG A 213 -2.03 -33.32 25.01
C ARG A 213 -3.24 -32.41 24.78
N PRO A 214 -3.63 -32.14 23.53
CA PRO A 214 -4.68 -31.17 23.28
C PRO A 214 -5.97 -31.62 23.95
N THR A 215 -6.56 -30.75 24.76
CA THR A 215 -7.84 -31.04 25.42
C THR A 215 -8.97 -30.79 24.44
N TRP A 216 -10.10 -31.46 24.64
CA TRP A 216 -11.33 -31.25 23.86
C TRP A 216 -11.71 -29.76 23.74
N THR A 217 -11.51 -28.98 24.81
CA THR A 217 -11.78 -27.54 24.85
C THR A 217 -10.95 -26.73 23.85
N GLN A 218 -9.68 -27.07 23.65
CA GLN A 218 -8.80 -26.38 22.70
C GLN A 218 -9.24 -26.61 21.25
N CYS A 219 -9.78 -27.80 20.93
CA CYS A 219 -10.31 -28.10 19.60
C CYS A 219 -11.54 -27.23 19.27
N TRP A 220 -12.47 -27.05 20.22
CA TRP A 220 -13.63 -26.19 20.03
C TRP A 220 -13.28 -24.72 19.88
N ILE A 221 -12.36 -24.23 20.73
CA ILE A 221 -11.85 -22.86 20.61
C ILE A 221 -11.23 -22.65 19.22
N GLY A 222 -10.42 -23.59 18.73
CA GLY A 222 -9.84 -23.53 17.39
C GLY A 222 -10.91 -23.48 16.28
N ALA A 223 -11.95 -24.31 16.36
CA ALA A 223 -13.04 -24.32 15.39
C ALA A 223 -13.86 -23.02 15.40
N VAL A 224 -14.14 -22.46 16.58
CA VAL A 224 -14.84 -21.17 16.73
C VAL A 224 -13.99 -20.03 16.16
N VAL A 225 -12.69 -20.01 16.46
CA VAL A 225 -11.76 -19.01 15.91
C VAL A 225 -11.73 -19.09 14.39
N LEU A 226 -11.62 -20.30 13.82
CA LEU A 226 -11.66 -20.50 12.36
C LEU A 226 -12.97 -19.99 11.74
N LEU A 227 -14.11 -20.27 12.37
CA LEU A 227 -15.41 -19.79 11.90
C LEU A 227 -15.46 -18.26 11.90
N VAL A 228 -15.09 -17.62 13.02
CA VAL A 228 -15.12 -16.15 13.17
C VAL A 228 -14.17 -15.51 12.15
N VAL A 229 -12.94 -16.01 12.04
CA VAL A 229 -11.96 -15.51 11.07
C VAL A 229 -12.45 -15.69 9.63
N GLY A 230 -13.04 -16.85 9.31
CA GLY A 230 -13.63 -17.12 8.00
C GLY A 230 -14.77 -16.17 7.65
N VAL A 231 -15.69 -15.93 8.59
CA VAL A 231 -16.81 -14.99 8.40
C VAL A 231 -16.32 -13.55 8.21
N VAL A 232 -15.35 -13.10 9.03
CA VAL A 232 -14.74 -11.78 8.88
C VAL A 232 -14.05 -11.64 7.53
N ALA A 233 -13.30 -12.67 7.12
CA ALA A 233 -12.62 -12.71 5.83
C ALA A 233 -13.61 -12.61 4.64
N VAL A 234 -14.69 -13.40 4.66
CA VAL A 234 -15.76 -13.33 3.65
C VAL A 234 -16.40 -11.93 3.63
N GLY A 235 -16.70 -11.38 4.82
CA GLY A 235 -17.29 -10.05 4.96
C GLY A 235 -16.39 -8.95 4.38
N LEU A 236 -15.07 -9.02 4.62
CA LEU A 236 -14.09 -8.08 4.05
C LEU A 236 -14.05 -8.16 2.52
N VAL A 237 -14.02 -9.36 1.94
CA VAL A 237 -14.02 -9.54 0.48
C VAL A 237 -15.34 -9.03 -0.12
N PHE A 238 -16.47 -9.32 0.51
CA PHE A 238 -17.78 -8.84 0.06
C PHE A 238 -17.89 -7.31 0.14
N ALA A 239 -17.39 -6.70 1.21
CA ALA A 239 -17.33 -5.24 1.35
C ALA A 239 -16.45 -4.61 0.26
N GLY A 240 -15.33 -5.24 -0.09
CA GLY A 240 -14.45 -4.83 -1.19
C GLY A 240 -15.05 -5.03 -2.58
N ALA A 241 -16.01 -5.95 -2.74
CA ALA A 241 -16.66 -6.27 -4.02
C ALA A 241 -17.89 -5.41 -4.35
N ARG A 242 -18.18 -4.37 -3.56
CA ARG A 242 -19.34 -3.47 -3.75
C ARG A 242 -19.29 -2.75 -5.11
N SER A 243 -20.03 -3.27 -6.09
CA SER A 243 -20.98 -2.52 -6.95
C SER A 243 -21.30 -3.20 -8.29
N THR A 244 -20.52 -4.18 -8.76
CA THR A 244 -20.79 -4.98 -10.00
C THR A 244 -19.68 -6.01 -10.24
N ALA A 245 -18.51 -5.82 -9.66
CA ALA A 245 -17.31 -6.61 -9.91
C ALA A 245 -17.21 -7.93 -9.13
N TRP A 246 -18.27 -8.43 -8.49
CA TRP A 246 -18.23 -9.68 -7.71
C TRP A 246 -17.72 -10.89 -8.52
N GLU A 247 -17.96 -10.88 -9.84
CA GLU A 247 -17.51 -11.92 -10.77
C GLU A 247 -15.99 -12.08 -10.79
N HIS A 248 -15.25 -10.98 -10.63
CA HIS A 248 -13.79 -10.97 -10.59
C HIS A 248 -13.23 -11.57 -9.29
N TRP A 249 -14.07 -11.71 -8.27
CA TRP A 249 -13.71 -12.15 -6.93
C TRP A 249 -14.23 -13.54 -6.57
N ARG A 250 -15.00 -14.18 -7.46
CA ARG A 250 -15.59 -15.51 -7.24
C ARG A 250 -14.53 -16.54 -6.86
N ALA A 251 -13.37 -16.55 -7.52
CA ALA A 251 -12.31 -17.52 -7.22
C ALA A 251 -11.80 -17.40 -5.77
N LEU A 252 -11.57 -16.17 -5.29
CA LEU A 252 -11.14 -15.92 -3.92
C LEU A 252 -12.24 -16.28 -2.92
N LEU A 253 -13.49 -15.86 -3.17
CA LEU A 253 -14.63 -16.16 -2.31
C LEU A 253 -14.90 -17.68 -2.21
N LEU A 254 -14.83 -18.40 -3.34
CA LEU A 254 -14.98 -19.84 -3.38
C LEU A 254 -13.82 -20.53 -2.65
N ALA A 255 -12.58 -20.12 -2.89
CA ALA A 255 -11.41 -20.68 -2.18
C ALA A 255 -11.53 -20.47 -0.67
N LEU A 256 -11.84 -19.25 -0.24
CA LEU A 256 -12.02 -18.92 1.17
C LEU A 256 -13.17 -19.73 1.79
N GLY A 257 -14.33 -19.78 1.12
CA GLY A 257 -15.48 -20.56 1.56
C GLY A 257 -15.19 -22.06 1.66
N VAL A 258 -14.50 -22.64 0.67
CA VAL A 258 -14.11 -24.05 0.65
C VAL A 258 -13.11 -24.35 1.77
N VAL A 259 -12.08 -23.52 1.96
CA VAL A 259 -11.09 -23.73 3.03
C VAL A 259 -11.73 -23.61 4.41
N THR A 260 -12.58 -22.60 4.64
CA THR A 260 -13.28 -22.44 5.92
C THR A 260 -14.26 -23.60 6.15
N ALA A 261 -15.07 -23.96 5.17
CA ALA A 261 -16.02 -25.07 5.30
C ALA A 261 -15.32 -26.41 5.53
N ALA A 262 -14.27 -26.71 4.76
CA ALA A 262 -13.48 -27.92 4.93
C ALA A 262 -12.82 -27.97 6.32
N GLY A 263 -12.22 -26.87 6.78
CA GLY A 263 -11.62 -26.81 8.12
C GLY A 263 -12.64 -26.98 9.25
N CYS A 264 -13.83 -26.37 9.13
CA CYS A 264 -14.93 -26.56 10.09
C CYS A 264 -15.46 -28.00 10.07
N VAL A 265 -15.74 -28.56 8.90
CA VAL A 265 -16.23 -29.94 8.74
C VAL A 265 -15.20 -30.92 9.25
N LEU A 266 -13.92 -30.76 8.94
CA LEU A 266 -12.86 -31.65 9.42
C LEU A 266 -12.64 -31.50 10.93
N GLY A 267 -12.70 -30.29 11.48
CA GLY A 267 -12.66 -30.05 12.92
C GLY A 267 -13.83 -30.71 13.66
N TRP A 268 -15.01 -30.74 13.03
CA TRP A 268 -16.24 -31.33 13.57
C TRP A 268 -16.31 -32.85 13.40
N THR A 269 -16.06 -33.37 12.20
CA THR A 269 -16.25 -34.79 11.83
C THR A 269 -15.11 -35.69 12.28
N ALA A 270 -13.93 -35.14 12.54
CA ALA A 270 -12.81 -35.89 13.11
C ALA A 270 -13.05 -36.36 14.57
N CYS A 271 -14.31 -36.33 15.05
CA CYS A 271 -14.79 -36.86 16.34
C CYS A 271 -14.27 -38.26 16.70
N VAL A 272 -13.80 -39.06 15.73
CA VAL A 272 -13.29 -40.43 15.92
C VAL A 272 -11.75 -40.51 15.97
N GLY A 273 -11.01 -39.47 15.55
CA GLY A 273 -9.54 -39.45 15.50
C GLY A 273 -8.85 -38.78 16.69
N ALA A 274 -7.54 -39.03 16.84
CA ALA A 274 -6.67 -38.43 17.85
C ALA A 274 -6.69 -36.89 17.78
N TYR A 275 -6.76 -36.23 18.94
CA TYR A 275 -6.90 -34.77 19.07
C TYR A 275 -5.80 -33.98 18.34
N ASP A 276 -4.60 -34.54 18.24
CA ASP A 276 -3.45 -33.93 17.56
C ASP A 276 -3.73 -33.66 16.08
N VAL A 277 -4.40 -34.60 15.40
CA VAL A 277 -4.75 -34.48 13.98
C VAL A 277 -5.75 -33.34 13.77
N ARG A 278 -6.71 -33.15 14.69
CA ARG A 278 -7.73 -32.10 14.58
C ARG A 278 -7.11 -30.71 14.65
N LEU A 279 -6.23 -30.52 15.64
CA LEU A 279 -5.59 -29.23 15.86
C LEU A 279 -4.64 -28.88 14.71
N MET A 280 -3.94 -29.87 14.15
CA MET A 280 -3.18 -29.69 12.91
C MET A 280 -4.06 -29.27 11.72
N LEU A 281 -5.22 -29.90 11.52
CA LEU A 281 -6.12 -29.53 10.42
C LEU A 281 -6.68 -28.09 10.57
N VAL A 282 -7.06 -27.70 11.79
CA VAL A 282 -7.49 -26.31 12.07
C VAL A 282 -6.34 -25.33 11.80
N HIS A 283 -5.12 -25.65 12.24
CA HIS A 283 -3.93 -24.84 11.98
C HIS A 283 -3.65 -24.69 10.48
N ILE A 284 -3.71 -25.78 9.71
CA ILE A 284 -3.55 -25.76 8.25
C ILE A 284 -4.62 -24.88 7.58
N ALA A 285 -5.88 -24.98 8.02
CA ALA A 285 -6.96 -24.16 7.48
C ALA A 285 -6.74 -22.66 7.78
N LEU A 286 -6.33 -22.31 9.00
CA LEU A 286 -5.99 -20.92 9.37
C LEU A 286 -4.79 -20.39 8.58
N VAL A 287 -3.75 -21.20 8.37
CA VAL A 287 -2.62 -20.88 7.51
C VAL A 287 -3.09 -20.58 6.08
N ALA A 288 -3.93 -21.45 5.52
CA ALA A 288 -4.46 -21.28 4.17
C ALA A 288 -5.30 -20.00 4.05
N VAL A 289 -6.17 -19.70 5.04
CA VAL A 289 -6.91 -18.43 5.08
C VAL A 289 -5.95 -17.23 5.14
N GLY A 290 -4.91 -17.30 5.99
CA GLY A 290 -3.86 -16.29 6.07
C GLY A 290 -3.16 -16.04 4.73
N VAL A 291 -2.75 -17.12 4.06
CA VAL A 291 -2.11 -17.07 2.73
C VAL A 291 -3.04 -16.47 1.69
N LEU A 292 -4.32 -16.86 1.65
CA LEU A 292 -5.31 -16.34 0.70
C LEU A 292 -5.57 -14.84 0.92
N LEU A 293 -5.73 -14.40 2.16
CA LEU A 293 -5.96 -12.98 2.51
C LEU A 293 -4.73 -12.12 2.20
N THR A 294 -3.55 -12.58 2.58
CA THR A 294 -2.30 -11.89 2.28
C THR A 294 -2.06 -11.84 0.77
N ALA A 295 -2.28 -12.94 0.04
CA ALA A 295 -2.19 -12.99 -1.42
C ALA A 295 -3.16 -12.01 -2.10
N ALA A 296 -4.41 -11.94 -1.64
CA ALA A 296 -5.40 -11.00 -2.15
C ALA A 296 -5.00 -9.55 -1.86
N ALA A 297 -4.60 -9.24 -0.62
CA ALA A 297 -4.17 -7.90 -0.24
C ALA A 297 -2.93 -7.44 -1.02
N LEU A 298 -1.95 -8.34 -1.20
CA LEU A 298 -0.77 -8.10 -2.01
C LEU A 298 -1.14 -7.85 -3.45
N GLY A 299 -1.89 -8.74 -4.11
CA GLY A 299 -2.28 -8.59 -5.52
C GLY A 299 -3.14 -7.35 -5.83
N GLN A 300 -3.68 -6.70 -4.80
CA GLN A 300 -4.47 -5.46 -4.87
C GLN A 300 -3.69 -4.19 -4.53
N ASN A 301 -2.41 -4.30 -4.22
CA ASN A 301 -1.59 -3.13 -3.98
C ASN A 301 -1.37 -2.33 -5.29
N LEU A 302 -1.17 -1.02 -5.17
CA LEU A 302 -0.72 -0.17 -6.27
C LEU A 302 0.78 0.06 -6.11
N ARG A 303 1.58 -0.96 -6.43
CA ARG A 303 3.04 -0.86 -6.46
C ARG A 303 3.51 -1.16 -7.86
N LEU A 304 4.01 -0.13 -8.53
CA LEU A 304 4.42 -0.19 -9.91
C LEU A 304 5.94 -0.19 -10.02
N GLN A 305 6.48 -1.23 -10.65
CA GLN A 305 7.85 -1.23 -11.13
C GLN A 305 7.87 -0.74 -12.58
N VAL A 306 8.72 0.26 -12.86
CA VAL A 306 8.89 0.82 -14.20
C VAL A 306 10.31 0.51 -14.68
N GLU A 307 10.42 -0.07 -15.87
CA GLU A 307 11.69 -0.38 -16.52
C GLU A 307 11.67 0.14 -17.95
N VAL A 308 12.61 1.04 -18.29
CA VAL A 308 12.84 1.45 -19.67
C VAL A 308 14.07 0.73 -20.20
N GLN A 309 13.91 -0.01 -21.29
CA GLN A 309 14.96 -0.71 -22.03
C GLN A 309 15.25 0.02 -23.34
N GLN A 310 16.51 0.09 -23.73
CA GLN A 310 16.90 0.52 -25.08
C GLN A 310 16.79 -0.65 -26.07
N ALA A 311 17.05 -0.38 -27.35
CA ALA A 311 16.99 -1.37 -28.42
C ALA A 311 17.97 -2.54 -28.23
N ASP A 312 19.06 -2.33 -27.48
CA ASP A 312 20.06 -3.33 -27.10
C ASP A 312 19.60 -4.26 -25.94
N GLY A 313 18.45 -3.96 -25.32
CA GLY A 313 17.90 -4.66 -24.17
C GLY A 313 18.51 -4.25 -22.82
N GLU A 314 19.42 -3.26 -22.79
CA GLU A 314 19.95 -2.70 -21.56
C GLU A 314 18.95 -1.73 -20.92
N VAL A 315 18.92 -1.72 -19.58
CA VAL A 315 18.01 -0.85 -18.81
C VAL A 315 18.61 0.56 -18.73
N ASN A 316 17.87 1.55 -19.23
CA ASN A 316 18.25 2.95 -19.11
C ASN A 316 17.64 3.56 -17.84
N ALA A 317 18.48 3.77 -16.82
CA ALA A 317 18.07 4.36 -15.55
C ALA A 317 17.50 5.78 -15.73
N ALA A 318 18.17 6.64 -16.51
CA ALA A 318 17.72 8.02 -16.73
C ALA A 318 16.35 8.09 -17.43
N SER A 319 16.10 7.23 -18.42
CA SER A 319 14.78 7.16 -19.06
C SER A 319 13.71 6.57 -18.13
N SER A 320 14.08 5.64 -17.25
CA SER A 320 13.16 5.08 -16.25
C SER A 320 12.79 6.13 -15.20
N ASP A 321 13.75 6.93 -14.74
CA ASP A 321 13.53 8.04 -13.82
C ASP A 321 12.67 9.13 -14.47
N TYR A 322 12.95 9.48 -15.74
CA TYR A 322 12.13 10.43 -16.48
C TYR A 322 10.69 9.93 -16.65
N LEU A 323 10.50 8.66 -17.02
CA LEU A 323 9.17 8.06 -17.18
C LEU A 323 8.41 8.09 -15.84
N LEU A 324 9.08 7.74 -14.75
CA LEU A 324 8.50 7.75 -13.42
C LEU A 324 8.15 9.17 -12.95
N ALA A 325 9.05 10.13 -13.16
CA ALA A 325 8.78 11.55 -12.90
C ALA A 325 7.58 12.01 -13.70
N ARG A 326 7.51 11.67 -14.99
CA ARG A 326 6.38 12.02 -15.86
C ARG A 326 5.08 11.35 -15.43
N MET A 327 5.10 10.11 -14.96
CA MET A 327 3.91 9.45 -14.40
C MET A 327 3.42 10.12 -13.12
N LYS A 328 4.35 10.58 -12.27
CA LYS A 328 4.00 11.39 -11.09
C LYS A 328 3.38 12.70 -11.56
N ASP A 329 4.05 13.42 -12.45
CA ASP A 329 3.61 14.70 -13.01
C ASP A 329 2.21 14.58 -13.59
N LEU A 330 1.96 13.63 -14.49
CA LEU A 330 0.68 13.42 -15.17
C LEU A 330 -0.51 13.21 -14.23
N GLY A 331 -0.33 12.44 -13.15
CA GLY A 331 -1.41 12.31 -12.16
C GLY A 331 -1.49 13.52 -11.23
N THR A 332 -0.42 14.31 -11.12
CA THR A 332 -0.29 15.48 -10.24
C THR A 332 -0.50 16.80 -10.93
N GLU A 333 -0.72 16.81 -12.25
CA GLU A 333 -1.01 18.01 -13.02
C GLU A 333 -2.39 18.53 -12.56
N ALA A 334 -2.41 19.04 -11.33
CA ALA A 334 -3.29 20.08 -10.90
C ALA A 334 -3.12 21.13 -11.99
N PRO A 335 -4.19 21.41 -12.75
CA PRO A 335 -4.07 22.26 -13.91
C PRO A 335 -3.50 23.59 -13.44
N ALA A 336 -2.29 23.89 -13.91
CA ALA A 336 -1.60 25.13 -13.59
C ALA A 336 -2.51 26.29 -14.00
N LEU A 337 -3.10 26.94 -13.01
CA LEU A 337 -3.52 28.33 -13.16
C LEU A 337 -2.22 29.11 -13.44
N HIS A 338 -2.23 29.93 -14.49
CA HIS A 338 -1.04 30.54 -15.12
C HIS A 338 0.14 30.79 -14.17
N GLN A 339 1.32 30.26 -14.53
CA GLN A 339 2.71 30.48 -14.07
C GLN A 339 3.04 30.66 -12.56
N ALA A 340 2.14 31.12 -11.69
CA ALA A 340 2.44 31.54 -10.31
C ALA A 340 1.56 30.87 -9.23
N THR A 341 0.43 30.25 -9.59
CA THR A 341 -0.42 29.45 -8.66
C THR A 341 -0.25 27.95 -8.85
N SER A 342 0.75 27.55 -9.65
CA SER A 342 1.25 26.19 -9.71
C SER A 342 1.88 25.85 -8.35
N ALA A 343 1.08 25.34 -7.41
CA ALA A 343 1.61 24.87 -6.14
C ALA A 343 2.71 23.84 -6.44
N PRO A 344 3.97 24.07 -6.02
CA PRO A 344 5.04 23.11 -6.24
C PRO A 344 4.71 21.86 -5.41
N GLY A 345 4.54 20.73 -6.09
CA GLY A 345 4.42 19.43 -5.44
C GLY A 345 3.00 19.05 -5.01
N SER A 346 2.07 19.12 -5.95
CA SER A 346 0.96 18.15 -5.98
C SER A 346 1.58 16.75 -5.98
N ARG A 347 1.23 15.92 -5.00
CA ARG A 347 1.72 14.55 -4.80
C ARG A 347 0.56 13.57 -5.04
N THR A 348 0.60 12.83 -6.14
CA THR A 348 -0.35 11.75 -6.47
C THR A 348 -0.25 10.58 -5.52
N PRO A 349 -1.25 9.68 -5.51
CA PRO A 349 -1.09 8.33 -4.95
C PRO A 349 0.20 7.64 -5.44
N LEU A 350 0.60 7.84 -6.70
CA LEU A 350 1.86 7.33 -7.27
C LEU A 350 3.12 8.01 -6.72
N SER A 351 3.04 9.28 -6.31
CA SER A 351 4.14 9.97 -5.64
C SER A 351 4.23 9.67 -4.14
N GLN A 352 3.17 9.14 -3.53
CA GLN A 352 3.18 8.62 -2.16
C GLN A 352 3.85 7.25 -2.08
N ILE A 353 4.07 6.58 -3.22
CA ILE A 353 4.93 5.40 -3.30
C ILE A 353 6.35 5.87 -2.95
N PRO A 354 6.93 5.43 -1.82
CA PRO A 354 8.29 5.74 -1.44
C PRO A 354 9.24 5.42 -2.60
N VAL A 355 10.33 6.19 -2.77
CA VAL A 355 11.32 5.89 -3.81
C VAL A 355 11.91 4.49 -3.62
N GLU A 356 11.91 3.98 -2.37
CA GLU A 356 12.29 2.62 -2.01
C GLU A 356 11.33 1.54 -2.55
N GLU A 357 10.07 1.89 -2.83
CA GLU A 357 9.07 1.04 -3.49
C GLU A 357 9.09 1.19 -5.02
N LEU A 358 9.75 2.23 -5.53
CA LEU A 358 10.05 2.47 -6.94
C LEU A 358 11.49 2.02 -7.21
N SER A 359 11.73 0.72 -7.08
CA SER A 359 13.07 0.16 -7.21
C SER A 359 13.55 0.22 -8.65
N VAL A 360 14.47 1.15 -8.93
CA VAL A 360 15.37 1.09 -10.09
C VAL A 360 16.37 -0.05 -9.82
N LEU A 361 16.48 -0.99 -10.75
CA LEU A 361 17.37 -2.14 -10.59
C LEU A 361 18.84 -1.67 -10.64
N PRO A 362 19.72 -2.14 -9.73
CA PRO A 362 21.15 -1.95 -9.90
C PRO A 362 21.62 -2.63 -11.21
N ALA A 363 22.34 -1.88 -12.03
CA ALA A 363 22.85 -2.34 -13.32
C ALA A 363 23.95 -3.41 -13.13
N GLY A 364 23.79 -4.58 -13.75
CA GLY A 364 24.79 -5.65 -13.76
C GLY A 364 24.19 -7.03 -14.11
N LYS A 365 24.90 -7.85 -14.90
CA LYS A 365 24.37 -9.14 -15.41
C LYS A 365 24.06 -10.17 -14.31
N VAL A 366 24.93 -10.30 -13.31
CA VAL A 366 24.77 -11.28 -12.21
C VAL A 366 23.76 -10.80 -11.18
N VAL A 367 23.84 -9.51 -10.81
CA VAL A 367 22.85 -8.87 -9.93
C VAL A 367 21.46 -8.88 -10.59
N GLY A 368 21.39 -8.74 -11.91
CA GLY A 368 20.15 -8.83 -12.70
C GLY A 368 19.46 -10.20 -12.65
N ALA A 369 20.22 -11.30 -12.61
CA ALA A 369 19.64 -12.64 -12.53
C ALA A 369 19.12 -12.97 -11.12
N LEU A 370 19.93 -12.67 -10.10
CA LEU A 370 19.55 -12.80 -8.68
C LEU A 370 18.39 -11.87 -8.33
N SER A 371 18.42 -10.64 -8.85
CA SER A 371 17.33 -9.69 -8.68
C SER A 371 16.08 -10.18 -9.40
N ARG A 372 16.15 -10.72 -10.63
CA ARG A 372 14.97 -11.30 -11.30
C ARG A 372 14.35 -12.45 -10.50
N LEU A 373 15.15 -13.32 -9.89
CA LEU A 373 14.63 -14.38 -9.03
C LEU A 373 14.01 -13.81 -7.75
N PHE A 374 14.69 -12.86 -7.11
CA PHE A 374 14.21 -12.17 -5.92
C PHE A 374 12.95 -11.33 -6.19
N PHE A 375 12.83 -10.73 -7.37
CA PHE A 375 11.69 -9.93 -7.82
C PHE A 375 10.54 -10.80 -8.32
N ALA A 376 10.82 -11.96 -8.93
CA ALA A 376 9.79 -12.95 -9.21
C ALA A 376 9.17 -13.52 -7.92
N LEU A 377 9.96 -13.55 -6.83
CA LEU A 377 9.53 -13.98 -5.51
C LEU A 377 9.02 -12.83 -4.62
N ARG A 378 9.24 -11.56 -4.98
CA ARG A 378 8.74 -10.41 -4.21
C ARG A 378 7.23 -10.27 -4.44
N PRO A 379 6.39 -10.59 -3.45
CA PRO A 379 4.94 -10.47 -3.56
C PRO A 379 4.46 -9.03 -3.63
N ASP A 380 5.35 -8.10 -3.30
CA ASP A 380 5.06 -6.69 -3.10
C ASP A 380 4.94 -5.87 -4.39
N LEU A 381 5.48 -6.34 -5.51
CA LEU A 381 5.38 -5.62 -6.80
C LEU A 381 4.22 -6.16 -7.61
N THR A 382 3.07 -5.51 -7.48
CA THR A 382 1.85 -5.92 -8.17
C THR A 382 1.87 -5.59 -9.63
N TRP A 383 2.33 -4.39 -9.99
CA TRP A 383 2.34 -3.92 -11.37
C TRP A 383 3.77 -3.81 -11.87
N ARG A 384 3.98 -4.20 -13.12
CA ARG A 384 5.26 -4.00 -13.81
C ARG A 384 4.99 -3.47 -15.21
N ALA A 385 5.53 -2.29 -15.48
CA ALA A 385 5.56 -1.66 -16.77
C ALA A 385 6.97 -1.78 -17.36
N ARG A 386 7.08 -2.39 -18.54
CA ARG A 386 8.29 -2.42 -19.33
C ARG A 386 8.08 -1.60 -20.58
N VAL A 387 8.92 -0.58 -20.78
CA VAL A 387 8.94 0.23 -21.99
C VAL A 387 10.23 -0.10 -22.73
N THR A 388 10.14 -0.50 -23.98
CA THR A 388 11.29 -0.74 -24.86
C THR A 388 11.31 0.35 -25.91
N LEU A 389 12.33 1.20 -25.88
CA LEU A 389 12.59 2.21 -26.91
C LEU A 389 13.25 1.49 -28.10
N VAL A 390 12.53 1.41 -29.22
CA VAL A 390 13.03 0.78 -30.45
C VAL A 390 13.97 1.75 -31.16
N ASP A 391 13.55 3.00 -31.22
CA ASP A 391 14.31 4.16 -31.69
C ASP A 391 13.74 5.41 -30.98
N ASP A 392 14.25 6.60 -31.29
CA ASP A 392 13.79 7.84 -30.65
C ASP A 392 12.33 8.22 -30.98
N ASN A 393 11.75 7.59 -32.00
CA ASN A 393 10.41 7.87 -32.52
C ASN A 393 9.42 6.72 -32.27
N ARG A 394 9.84 5.61 -31.64
CA ARG A 394 9.03 4.40 -31.44
C ARG A 394 9.26 3.77 -30.08
N ALA A 395 8.16 3.52 -29.37
CA ALA A 395 8.18 2.82 -28.10
C ALA A 395 7.19 1.65 -28.09
N SER A 396 7.61 0.55 -27.47
CA SER A 396 6.73 -0.56 -27.10
C SER A 396 6.57 -0.56 -25.59
N THR A 397 5.33 -0.48 -25.11
CA THR A 397 5.02 -0.54 -23.68
C THR A 397 4.24 -1.82 -23.40
N ALA A 398 4.65 -2.56 -22.37
CA ALA A 398 3.96 -3.73 -21.86
C ALA A 398 3.71 -3.56 -20.37
N LEU A 399 2.45 -3.67 -19.96
CA LEU A 399 2.00 -3.64 -18.59
C LEU A 399 1.60 -5.05 -18.16
N SER A 400 1.98 -5.42 -16.94
CA SER A 400 1.64 -6.71 -16.33
C SER A 400 1.24 -6.52 -14.88
N ARG A 401 0.35 -7.39 -14.40
CA ARG A 401 -0.12 -7.45 -13.02
C ARG A 401 0.10 -8.84 -12.44
N ASN A 402 0.77 -8.95 -11.29
CA ASN A 402 1.11 -10.21 -10.62
C ASN A 402 1.77 -11.23 -11.58
N GLY A 403 2.57 -10.74 -12.54
CA GLY A 403 3.23 -11.56 -13.57
C GLY A 403 2.31 -12.04 -14.71
N GLN A 404 1.06 -11.60 -14.78
CA GLN A 404 0.15 -11.80 -15.92
C GLN A 404 0.16 -10.56 -16.83
N HIS A 405 0.08 -10.78 -18.14
CA HIS A 405 -0.01 -9.69 -19.10
C HIS A 405 -1.33 -8.92 -18.92
N ALA A 406 -1.24 -7.60 -18.80
CA ALA A 406 -2.41 -6.72 -18.68
C ALA A 406 -2.74 -6.07 -20.00
N ALA A 407 -1.77 -5.35 -20.57
CA ALA A 407 -1.93 -4.63 -21.81
C ALA A 407 -0.56 -4.41 -22.47
N SER A 408 -0.55 -4.26 -23.78
CA SER A 408 0.62 -3.74 -24.49
C SER A 408 0.18 -2.80 -25.61
N ALA A 409 1.05 -1.84 -25.92
CA ALA A 409 0.91 -0.98 -27.07
C ALA A 409 2.28 -0.74 -27.69
N VAL A 410 2.31 -0.70 -29.02
CA VAL A 410 3.43 -0.17 -29.79
C VAL A 410 2.93 1.09 -30.44
N PHE A 411 3.65 2.18 -30.28
CA PHE A 411 3.29 3.45 -30.89
C PHE A 411 4.53 4.22 -31.31
N SER A 412 4.31 5.04 -32.32
CA SER A 412 5.31 5.94 -32.89
C SER A 412 4.84 7.38 -32.83
N ARG A 413 5.77 8.32 -33.02
CA ARG A 413 5.44 9.74 -33.22
C ARG A 413 4.48 9.96 -34.38
N ALA A 414 4.61 9.17 -35.44
CA ALA A 414 3.72 9.22 -36.60
C ALA A 414 2.29 8.79 -36.23
N ASP A 415 2.14 7.77 -35.39
CA ASP A 415 0.82 7.31 -34.92
C ASP A 415 0.12 8.38 -34.06
N LEU A 416 0.90 9.16 -33.31
CA LEU A 416 0.42 10.33 -32.56
C LEU A 416 0.26 11.58 -33.43
N LYS A 417 0.57 11.51 -34.74
CA LYS A 417 0.54 12.63 -35.68
C LYS A 417 1.30 13.86 -35.16
N LEU A 418 2.42 13.62 -34.49
CA LEU A 418 3.33 14.66 -34.01
C LEU A 418 4.16 15.19 -35.19
N PRO A 419 4.53 16.49 -35.19
CA PRO A 419 5.43 17.02 -36.20
C PRO A 419 6.79 16.32 -36.13
N ALA A 420 7.49 16.28 -37.27
CA ALA A 420 8.88 15.85 -37.29
C ALA A 420 9.73 16.79 -36.43
N ASP A 421 10.71 16.25 -35.72
CA ASP A 421 11.57 17.01 -34.83
C ASP A 421 12.97 16.43 -34.95
N SER A 422 13.93 17.32 -35.12
CA SER A 422 15.34 16.97 -35.26
C SER A 422 15.99 16.64 -33.92
N ASP A 423 15.36 17.00 -32.81
CA ASP A 423 15.86 16.74 -31.46
C ASP A 423 15.44 15.34 -30.98
N SER A 424 16.40 14.42 -30.97
CA SER A 424 16.22 13.03 -30.53
C SER A 424 15.81 12.91 -29.07
N ASP A 425 16.28 13.83 -28.20
CA ASP A 425 15.96 13.77 -26.77
C ASP A 425 14.52 14.20 -26.52
N ARG A 426 14.05 15.25 -27.21
CA ARG A 426 12.63 15.65 -27.19
C ARG A 426 11.75 14.56 -27.78
N ALA A 427 12.17 13.92 -28.87
CA ALA A 427 11.47 12.77 -29.47
C ALA A 427 11.27 11.63 -28.47
N ARG A 428 12.36 11.22 -27.83
CA ARG A 428 12.36 10.19 -26.79
C ARG A 428 11.48 10.59 -25.62
N ALA A 429 11.57 11.84 -25.18
CA ALA A 429 10.76 12.39 -24.09
C ALA A 429 9.25 12.36 -24.39
N GLN A 430 8.84 12.64 -25.64
CA GLN A 430 7.46 12.51 -26.09
C GLN A 430 6.99 11.05 -26.09
N MET A 431 7.83 10.11 -26.55
CA MET A 431 7.51 8.67 -26.51
C MET A 431 7.35 8.14 -25.08
N LEU A 432 8.21 8.57 -24.16
CA LEU A 432 8.08 8.24 -22.75
C LEU A 432 6.83 8.88 -22.12
N THR A 433 6.43 10.09 -22.54
CA THR A 433 5.15 10.68 -22.14
C THR A 433 3.96 9.85 -22.64
N GLY A 434 4.02 9.35 -23.88
CA GLY A 434 3.04 8.40 -24.42
C GLY A 434 2.95 7.11 -23.59
N ALA A 435 4.10 6.57 -23.19
CA ALA A 435 4.16 5.36 -22.35
C ALA A 435 3.59 5.62 -20.96
N ALA A 436 3.90 6.78 -20.36
CA ALA A 436 3.37 7.19 -19.07
C ALA A 436 1.84 7.28 -19.10
N ALA A 437 1.28 7.94 -20.13
CA ALA A 437 -0.15 8.04 -20.35
C ALA A 437 -0.80 6.65 -20.54
N PHE A 438 -0.17 5.77 -21.33
CA PHE A 438 -0.63 4.40 -21.52
C PHE A 438 -0.72 3.65 -20.20
N ILE A 439 0.33 3.71 -19.37
CA ILE A 439 0.35 3.02 -18.08
C ILE A 439 -0.72 3.59 -17.14
N LEU A 440 -0.83 4.92 -17.04
CA LEU A 440 -1.78 5.58 -16.13
C LEU A 440 -3.24 5.26 -16.46
N VAL A 441 -3.62 5.32 -17.73
CA VAL A 441 -4.99 5.03 -18.18
C VAL A 441 -5.35 3.56 -17.94
N HIS A 442 -4.41 2.62 -18.09
CA HIS A 442 -4.69 1.22 -17.78
C HIS A 442 -4.74 0.95 -16.28
N LEU A 443 -3.93 1.64 -15.48
CA LEU A 443 -3.99 1.55 -14.03
C LEU A 443 -5.30 2.17 -13.50
N SER A 444 -5.79 3.27 -14.08
CA SER A 444 -7.02 3.91 -13.62
C SER A 444 -8.27 3.07 -13.81
N ALA A 445 -8.32 2.24 -14.86
CA ALA A 445 -9.41 1.29 -15.07
C ALA A 445 -9.60 0.30 -13.90
N VAL A 446 -8.54 0.08 -13.11
CA VAL A 446 -8.55 -0.83 -11.96
C VAL A 446 -8.53 -0.07 -10.62
N HIS A 447 -7.90 1.09 -10.57
CA HIS A 447 -7.71 1.89 -9.35
C HIS A 447 -8.51 3.20 -9.44
N GLN A 448 -9.69 3.21 -8.80
CA GLN A 448 -10.61 4.36 -8.80
C GLN A 448 -9.95 5.70 -8.39
N GLU A 449 -8.98 5.66 -7.46
CA GLU A 449 -8.27 6.86 -7.02
C GLU A 449 -7.49 7.57 -8.16
N LEU A 450 -7.05 6.80 -9.16
CA LEU A 450 -6.38 7.32 -10.36
C LEU A 450 -7.37 7.75 -11.44
N GLU A 451 -8.53 7.09 -11.53
CA GLU A 451 -9.61 7.44 -12.47
C GLU A 451 -10.09 8.87 -12.25
N ASP A 452 -10.32 9.25 -10.99
CA ASP A 452 -10.74 10.61 -10.66
C ASP A 452 -9.71 11.68 -11.07
N GLY A 453 -8.42 11.31 -11.12
CA GLY A 453 -7.32 12.21 -11.49
C GLY A 453 -7.13 12.37 -13.01
N LEU A 454 -7.75 11.53 -13.82
CA LEU A 454 -7.68 11.59 -15.29
C LEU A 454 -8.87 12.35 -15.91
N TYR A 455 -9.75 12.90 -15.08
CA TYR A 455 -10.86 13.77 -15.53
C TYR A 455 -11.71 13.16 -16.65
N GLY A 456 -11.99 11.86 -16.55
CA GLY A 456 -12.81 11.13 -17.53
C GLY A 456 -12.03 10.55 -18.71
N ALA A 457 -10.72 10.80 -18.83
CA ALA A 457 -9.92 10.26 -19.92
C ALA A 457 -9.81 8.73 -19.85
N ARG A 458 -10.16 8.09 -20.96
CA ARG A 458 -10.14 6.64 -21.21
C ARG A 458 -9.18 6.23 -22.31
N GLN A 459 -8.77 7.15 -23.18
CA GLN A 459 -7.79 6.89 -24.23
C GLN A 459 -6.45 7.52 -23.91
N TRP A 460 -5.42 6.69 -23.81
CA TRP A 460 -4.07 7.15 -23.48
C TRP A 460 -3.46 8.10 -24.52
N LYS A 461 -3.87 8.00 -25.79
CA LYS A 461 -3.43 8.91 -26.85
C LYS A 461 -3.88 10.34 -26.57
N SER A 462 -5.12 10.53 -26.12
CA SER A 462 -5.66 11.84 -25.75
C SER A 462 -4.84 12.47 -24.62
N VAL A 463 -4.58 11.71 -23.56
CA VAL A 463 -3.77 12.16 -22.41
C VAL A 463 -2.33 12.50 -22.86
N ALA A 464 -1.71 11.66 -23.68
CA ALA A 464 -0.37 11.90 -24.20
C ALA A 464 -0.30 13.20 -25.02
N LEU A 465 -1.24 13.38 -25.96
CA LEU A 465 -1.31 14.56 -26.83
C LEU A 465 -1.56 15.83 -26.03
N GLN A 466 -2.49 15.79 -25.09
CA GLN A 466 -2.79 16.91 -24.19
C GLN A 466 -1.54 17.37 -23.43
N VAL A 467 -0.76 16.43 -22.91
CA VAL A 467 0.41 16.75 -22.07
C VAL A 467 1.59 17.20 -22.91
N ILE A 468 1.81 16.58 -24.07
CA ILE A 468 2.80 17.05 -25.05
C ILE A 468 2.46 18.50 -25.47
N ALA A 469 1.19 18.80 -25.73
CA ALA A 469 0.75 20.14 -26.13
C ALA A 469 0.97 21.20 -25.04
N LYS A 470 0.83 20.83 -23.77
CA LYS A 470 0.96 21.75 -22.62
C LYS A 470 2.41 21.95 -22.20
N SER A 471 3.28 20.97 -22.41
CA SER A 471 4.66 21.02 -21.94
C SER A 471 5.55 21.83 -22.88
N ARG A 472 6.06 22.97 -22.40
CA ARG A 472 6.98 23.84 -23.16
C ARG A 472 8.23 23.12 -23.66
N SER A 473 8.74 22.16 -22.90
CA SER A 473 9.95 21.40 -23.26
C SER A 473 9.70 20.29 -24.28
N LEU A 474 8.44 19.87 -24.48
CA LEU A 474 8.08 18.81 -25.43
C LEU A 474 7.69 19.35 -26.80
N LEU A 475 7.60 20.67 -26.98
CA LEU A 475 7.41 21.32 -28.27
C LEU A 475 8.66 22.10 -28.64
N ALA A 476 8.90 22.24 -29.95
CA ALA A 476 9.94 23.12 -30.46
C ALA A 476 9.67 24.58 -30.04
N ASP A 477 10.73 25.36 -29.87
CA ASP A 477 10.64 26.81 -29.62
C ASP A 477 10.66 27.57 -30.94
N ASP A 478 9.55 27.49 -31.66
CA ASP A 478 9.36 28.17 -32.93
C ASP A 478 8.05 28.96 -32.94
N GLU A 479 7.89 29.82 -33.95
CA GLU A 479 6.69 30.64 -34.14
C GLU A 479 5.42 29.79 -34.30
N THR A 480 5.56 28.53 -34.74
CA THR A 480 4.43 27.60 -34.93
C THR A 480 4.03 26.85 -33.66
N ARG A 481 4.73 27.04 -32.54
CA ARG A 481 4.45 26.36 -31.27
C ARG A 481 3.01 26.53 -30.82
N VAL A 482 2.47 27.75 -30.88
CA VAL A 482 1.11 28.05 -30.43
C VAL A 482 0.07 27.36 -31.33
N ALA A 483 0.28 27.40 -32.65
CA ALA A 483 -0.56 26.70 -33.63
C ALA A 483 -0.52 25.18 -33.41
N THR A 484 0.68 24.63 -33.21
CA THR A 484 0.90 23.21 -32.93
C THR A 484 0.22 22.78 -31.62
N ARG A 485 0.32 23.60 -30.56
CA ARG A 485 -0.37 23.36 -29.28
C ARG A 485 -1.88 23.20 -29.47
N VAL A 486 -2.53 24.11 -30.19
CA VAL A 486 -3.98 24.03 -30.46
C VAL A 486 -4.32 22.81 -31.30
N GLN A 487 -3.57 22.52 -32.36
CA GLN A 487 -3.79 21.34 -33.19
C GLN A 487 -3.67 20.02 -32.41
N LEU A 488 -2.69 19.91 -31.51
CA LEU A 488 -2.51 18.71 -30.69
C LEU A 488 -3.63 18.57 -29.65
N LEU A 489 -4.09 19.67 -29.05
CA LEU A 489 -5.22 19.66 -28.13
C LEU A 489 -6.54 19.31 -28.82
N ALA A 490 -6.77 19.83 -30.03
CA ALA A 490 -7.92 19.44 -30.85
C ALA A 490 -7.93 17.93 -31.10
N LYS A 491 -6.78 17.38 -31.55
CA LYS A 491 -6.62 15.93 -31.73
C LYS A 491 -6.83 15.15 -30.44
N ALA A 492 -6.36 15.67 -29.30
CA ALA A 492 -6.59 15.03 -28.01
C ALA A 492 -8.08 14.93 -27.67
N VAL A 493 -8.86 15.97 -27.95
CA VAL A 493 -10.31 15.97 -27.78
C VAL A 493 -11.00 15.02 -28.77
N ASP A 494 -10.54 14.94 -30.02
CA ASP A 494 -11.08 14.02 -31.03
C ASP A 494 -10.84 12.55 -30.67
N GLU A 495 -9.66 12.22 -30.14
CA GLU A 495 -9.31 10.87 -29.69
C GLU A 495 -10.12 10.46 -28.44
N ASP A 496 -10.46 11.41 -27.56
CA ASP A 496 -11.27 11.15 -26.36
C ASP A 496 -12.16 12.34 -25.97
N PRO A 497 -13.43 12.35 -26.43
CA PRO A 497 -14.37 13.40 -26.08
C PRO A 497 -14.75 13.45 -24.60
N ASP A 498 -14.46 12.38 -23.84
CA ASP A 498 -14.71 12.31 -22.40
C ASP A 498 -13.50 12.85 -21.58
N ASN A 499 -12.36 13.16 -22.22
CA ASN A 499 -11.23 13.81 -21.55
C ASN A 499 -11.54 15.30 -21.32
N GLU A 500 -12.14 15.60 -20.17
CA GLU A 500 -12.60 16.93 -19.81
C GLU A 500 -11.44 17.94 -19.71
N LEU A 501 -10.29 17.51 -19.21
CA LEU A 501 -9.12 18.37 -19.11
C LEU A 501 -8.63 18.81 -20.50
N ALA A 502 -8.52 17.89 -21.47
CA ALA A 502 -8.13 18.24 -22.83
C ALA A 502 -9.09 19.24 -23.48
N ARG A 503 -10.40 19.13 -23.19
CA ARG A 503 -11.41 20.06 -23.72
C ARG A 503 -11.25 21.46 -23.14
N PHE A 504 -11.07 21.59 -21.83
CA PHE A 504 -10.81 22.89 -21.22
C PHE A 504 -9.48 23.49 -21.70
N GLU A 505 -8.42 22.68 -21.82
CA GLU A 505 -7.12 23.17 -22.33
C GLU A 505 -7.21 23.58 -23.80
N TYR A 506 -7.99 22.88 -24.63
CA TYR A 506 -8.25 23.26 -26.02
C TYR A 506 -8.96 24.61 -26.11
N LEU A 507 -10.03 24.82 -25.34
CA LEU A 507 -10.75 26.10 -25.29
C LEU A 507 -9.79 27.24 -24.92
N TRP A 508 -8.97 27.05 -23.89
CA TRP A 508 -7.96 28.02 -23.46
C TRP A 508 -6.90 28.28 -24.52
N ALA A 509 -6.35 27.24 -25.15
CA ALA A 509 -5.32 27.43 -26.16
C ALA A 509 -5.87 28.12 -27.43
N ASN A 510 -7.14 27.87 -27.78
CA ASN A 510 -7.81 28.57 -28.88
C ASN A 510 -8.08 30.05 -28.54
N TYR A 511 -8.42 30.32 -27.29
CA TYR A 511 -8.60 31.68 -26.78
C TYR A 511 -7.27 32.46 -26.75
N ASP A 512 -6.20 31.85 -26.24
CA ASP A 512 -4.85 32.44 -26.18
C ASP A 512 -4.29 32.85 -27.56
N GLN A 513 -4.84 32.32 -28.67
CA GLN A 513 -4.44 32.69 -30.04
C GLN A 513 -5.07 33.99 -30.53
N GLN A 514 -6.16 34.45 -29.91
CA GLN A 514 -6.86 35.64 -30.35
C GLN A 514 -6.10 36.90 -29.88
N PRO A 515 -5.89 37.90 -30.74
CA PRO A 515 -5.35 39.18 -30.30
C PRO A 515 -6.23 39.79 -29.20
N ALA A 516 -5.61 40.39 -28.18
CA ALA A 516 -6.33 40.99 -27.06
C ALA A 516 -7.43 41.98 -27.48
N ALA A 517 -7.23 42.68 -28.61
CA ALA A 517 -8.20 43.63 -29.17
C ALA A 517 -9.45 42.97 -29.79
N GLU A 518 -9.36 41.71 -30.20
CA GLU A 518 -10.45 40.95 -30.86
C GLU A 518 -11.11 39.94 -29.91
N THR A 519 -10.67 39.92 -28.65
CA THR A 519 -11.04 38.90 -27.69
C THR A 519 -12.45 39.11 -27.15
N ASP A 520 -13.35 38.16 -27.43
CA ASP A 520 -14.70 38.13 -26.88
C ASP A 520 -14.74 37.33 -25.56
N PHE A 521 -14.50 38.04 -24.46
CA PHE A 521 -14.53 37.47 -23.10
C PHE A 521 -15.87 36.84 -22.72
N GLU A 522 -17.00 37.38 -23.24
CA GLU A 522 -18.34 36.85 -22.93
C GLU A 522 -18.57 35.52 -23.65
N ALA A 523 -18.27 35.46 -24.94
CA ALA A 523 -18.38 34.23 -25.73
C ALA A 523 -17.49 33.13 -25.15
N PHE A 524 -16.24 33.46 -24.80
CA PHE A 524 -15.33 32.48 -24.19
C PHE A 524 -15.86 31.94 -22.85
N THR A 525 -16.39 32.80 -21.99
CA THR A 525 -16.99 32.32 -20.72
C THR A 525 -18.21 31.45 -20.97
N ARG A 526 -19.05 31.79 -21.95
CA ARG A 526 -20.21 30.98 -22.34
C ARG A 526 -19.79 29.57 -22.73
N ASP A 527 -18.70 29.43 -23.47
CA ASP A 527 -18.14 28.13 -23.86
C ASP A 527 -17.61 27.35 -22.64
N ILE A 528 -16.91 28.03 -21.72
CA ILE A 528 -16.45 27.43 -20.45
C ILE A 528 -17.64 26.95 -19.60
N ASP A 529 -18.67 27.77 -19.41
CA ASP A 529 -19.82 27.45 -18.56
C ASP A 529 -20.71 26.36 -19.19
N GLN A 530 -20.85 26.37 -20.52
CA GLN A 530 -21.48 25.28 -21.26
C GLN A 530 -20.73 23.98 -21.05
N GLN A 531 -19.39 24.02 -21.12
CA GLN A 531 -18.55 22.86 -20.88
C GLN A 531 -18.60 22.37 -19.43
N TYR A 532 -18.60 23.28 -18.46
CA TYR A 532 -18.79 23.02 -17.04
C TYR A 532 -20.12 22.30 -16.73
N THR A 533 -21.16 22.63 -17.49
CA THR A 533 -22.48 22.01 -17.36
C THR A 533 -22.55 20.67 -18.09
N ARG A 534 -22.02 20.59 -19.32
CA ARG A 534 -22.03 19.38 -20.16
C ARG A 534 -21.25 18.23 -19.54
N SER A 535 -20.08 18.53 -18.99
CA SER A 535 -19.22 17.59 -18.25
C SER A 535 -19.84 17.10 -16.93
N LYS A 536 -20.95 17.71 -16.50
CA LYS A 536 -21.56 17.52 -15.17
C LYS A 536 -20.63 17.89 -14.01
N LEU A 537 -19.52 18.60 -14.26
CA LEU A 537 -18.62 19.08 -13.20
C LEU A 537 -19.34 20.02 -12.21
N CYS A 538 -20.43 20.67 -12.65
CA CYS A 538 -21.31 21.44 -11.78
C CYS A 538 -22.07 20.59 -10.74
N LYS A 539 -22.29 19.30 -11.01
CA LYS A 539 -23.02 18.32 -10.17
C LYS A 539 -22.11 17.43 -9.33
N VAL A 540 -20.81 17.37 -9.66
CA VAL A 540 -19.79 16.67 -8.87
C VAL A 540 -19.83 17.17 -7.44
N SER A 541 -20.03 16.23 -6.51
CA SER A 541 -20.12 16.52 -5.08
C SER A 541 -18.84 17.18 -4.58
N ASP A 542 -18.96 18.08 -3.61
CA ASP A 542 -17.79 18.65 -2.94
C ASP A 542 -17.04 17.61 -2.09
N ASN A 543 -17.44 16.33 -2.08
CA ASN A 543 -16.69 15.23 -1.48
C ASN A 543 -15.82 14.45 -2.49
N GLU A 544 -15.99 14.68 -3.80
CA GLU A 544 -15.25 13.99 -4.87
C GLU A 544 -13.92 14.70 -5.15
N GLU A 545 -12.97 14.46 -4.24
CA GLU A 545 -11.68 15.17 -4.17
C GLU A 545 -10.87 15.20 -5.48
N GLY A 546 -10.91 14.15 -6.32
CA GLY A 546 -10.10 14.12 -7.54
C GLY A 546 -10.49 15.15 -8.61
N TRP A 547 -11.77 15.54 -8.67
CA TRP A 547 -12.29 16.53 -9.63
C TRP A 547 -12.12 17.98 -9.18
N MET A 548 -11.81 18.20 -7.90
CA MET A 548 -11.78 19.54 -7.30
C MET A 548 -10.76 20.50 -7.92
N PRO A 549 -9.53 20.08 -8.28
CA PRO A 549 -8.57 20.97 -8.92
C PRO A 549 -9.10 21.58 -10.22
N LEU A 550 -9.77 20.77 -11.05
CA LEU A 550 -10.38 21.24 -12.29
C LEU A 550 -11.57 22.17 -12.00
N LYS A 551 -12.43 21.82 -11.03
CA LYS A 551 -13.57 22.65 -10.61
C LYS A 551 -13.13 24.03 -10.12
N ILE A 552 -12.08 24.10 -9.31
CA ILE A 552 -11.46 25.34 -8.83
C ILE A 552 -10.96 26.18 -10.00
N ARG A 553 -10.22 25.58 -10.95
CA ARG A 553 -9.71 26.30 -12.13
C ARG A 553 -10.85 26.85 -12.97
N VAL A 554 -11.86 26.04 -13.29
CA VAL A 554 -12.99 26.44 -14.13
C VAL A 554 -13.76 27.60 -13.49
N LEU A 555 -14.01 27.56 -12.18
CA LEU A 555 -14.70 28.65 -11.48
C LEU A 555 -13.89 29.94 -11.43
N TYR A 556 -12.58 29.86 -11.17
CA TYR A 556 -11.70 31.03 -11.21
C TYR A 556 -11.62 31.61 -12.63
N SER A 557 -11.47 30.75 -13.63
CA SER A 557 -11.46 31.11 -15.05
C SER A 557 -12.75 31.82 -15.45
N SER A 558 -13.90 31.19 -15.22
CA SER A 558 -15.22 31.75 -15.52
C SER A 558 -15.42 33.12 -14.84
N ALA A 559 -15.08 33.24 -13.55
CA ALA A 559 -15.25 34.50 -12.82
C ALA A 559 -14.32 35.63 -13.31
N THR A 560 -13.05 35.33 -13.62
CA THR A 560 -12.10 36.34 -14.13
C THR A 560 -12.43 36.78 -15.56
N GLN A 561 -12.86 35.86 -16.43
CA GLN A 561 -13.25 36.21 -17.80
C GLN A 561 -14.57 37.01 -17.83
N LEU A 562 -15.55 36.68 -16.98
CA LEU A 562 -16.75 37.51 -16.85
C LEU A 562 -16.47 38.90 -16.29
N LEU A 563 -15.49 39.04 -15.40
CA LEU A 563 -15.03 40.33 -14.91
C LEU A 563 -14.44 41.17 -16.06
N ASN A 564 -13.57 40.57 -16.89
CA ASN A 564 -13.01 41.26 -18.07
C ASN A 564 -14.09 41.60 -19.10
N ALA A 565 -15.05 40.70 -19.33
CA ALA A 565 -16.21 40.95 -20.18
C ALA A 565 -17.02 42.15 -19.70
N TYR A 566 -17.28 42.22 -18.39
CA TYR A 566 -18.00 43.33 -17.76
C TYR A 566 -17.30 44.67 -17.96
N ILE A 567 -15.98 44.73 -17.73
CA ILE A 567 -15.18 45.95 -17.89
C ILE A 567 -15.24 46.44 -19.34
N THR A 568 -15.00 45.53 -20.29
CA THR A 568 -15.03 45.81 -21.73
C THR A 568 -16.43 46.26 -22.17
N ALA A 569 -17.48 45.62 -21.65
CA ALA A 569 -18.87 45.94 -21.96
C ALA A 569 -19.24 47.36 -21.51
N ILE A 570 -18.81 47.79 -20.33
CA ILE A 570 -19.05 49.16 -19.83
C ILE A 570 -18.32 50.19 -20.70
N GLU A 571 -17.04 49.95 -21.02
CA GLU A 571 -16.26 50.85 -21.86
C GLU A 571 -16.83 50.95 -23.28
N GLY A 572 -17.39 49.85 -23.80
CA GLY A 572 -18.07 49.78 -25.10
C GLY A 572 -19.51 50.32 -25.12
N GLY A 573 -20.05 50.80 -24.00
CA GLY A 573 -21.42 51.35 -23.93
C GLY A 573 -22.53 50.28 -24.01
N THR A 574 -22.25 49.04 -23.61
CA THR A 574 -23.22 47.95 -23.55
C THR A 574 -24.36 48.29 -22.57
N PRO A 575 -25.62 47.86 -22.81
CA PRO A 575 -26.72 48.12 -21.88
C PRO A 575 -26.43 47.66 -20.46
N ALA A 576 -26.74 48.51 -19.47
CA ALA A 576 -26.46 48.26 -18.05
C ALA A 576 -27.05 46.93 -17.54
N THR A 577 -28.19 46.49 -18.09
CA THR A 577 -28.83 45.21 -17.74
C THR A 577 -27.99 43.99 -18.13
N GLN A 578 -27.34 44.02 -19.30
CA GLN A 578 -26.47 42.95 -19.75
C GLN A 578 -25.16 42.93 -18.93
N ALA A 579 -24.56 44.09 -18.70
CA ALA A 579 -23.38 44.22 -17.84
C ALA A 579 -23.66 43.71 -16.41
N ALA A 580 -24.81 44.07 -15.81
CA ALA A 580 -25.20 43.59 -14.49
C ALA A 580 -25.36 42.05 -14.43
N SER A 581 -25.80 41.42 -15.52
CA SER A 581 -25.93 39.95 -15.59
C SER A 581 -24.57 39.24 -15.61
N MET A 582 -23.55 39.83 -16.26
CA MET A 582 -22.17 39.34 -16.25
C MET A 582 -21.59 39.41 -14.85
N LEU A 583 -21.74 40.56 -14.17
CA LEU A 583 -21.24 40.77 -12.81
C LEU A 583 -21.90 39.80 -11.81
N THR A 584 -23.21 39.58 -11.94
CA THR A 584 -23.95 38.61 -11.11
C THR A 584 -23.44 37.18 -11.30
N SER A 585 -23.18 36.80 -12.55
CA SER A 585 -22.66 35.47 -12.89
C SER A 585 -21.23 35.28 -12.39
N ALA A 586 -20.37 36.30 -12.57
CA ALA A 586 -19.00 36.30 -12.04
C ALA A 586 -19.01 36.13 -10.52
N ARG A 587 -19.87 36.87 -9.82
CA ARG A 587 -20.01 36.81 -8.36
C ARG A 587 -20.46 35.45 -7.88
N LYS A 588 -21.39 34.80 -8.60
CA LYS A 588 -21.82 33.44 -8.30
C LYS A 588 -20.66 32.45 -8.40
N SER A 589 -19.85 32.53 -9.47
CA SER A 589 -18.68 31.68 -9.66
C SER A 589 -17.59 31.95 -8.60
N ALA A 590 -17.28 33.21 -8.32
CA ALA A 590 -16.29 33.61 -7.32
C ALA A 590 -16.70 33.24 -5.88
N THR A 591 -17.99 33.39 -5.53
CA THR A 591 -18.51 32.98 -4.20
C THR A 591 -18.43 31.47 -4.03
N LYS A 592 -18.77 30.71 -5.07
CA LYS A 592 -18.64 29.24 -5.06
C LYS A 592 -17.18 28.82 -4.94
N LEU A 593 -16.27 29.48 -5.65
CA LEU A 593 -14.82 29.27 -5.54
C LEU A 593 -14.33 29.57 -4.11
N SER A 594 -14.68 30.72 -3.56
CA SER A 594 -14.32 31.11 -2.19
C SER A 594 -14.79 30.08 -1.16
N ARG A 595 -16.02 29.57 -1.29
CA ARG A 595 -16.54 28.49 -0.42
C ARG A 595 -15.71 27.20 -0.50
N LEU A 596 -15.27 26.81 -1.70
CA LEU A 596 -14.41 25.63 -1.89
C LEU A 596 -13.00 25.87 -1.32
N CYS A 597 -12.53 27.11 -1.37
CA CYS A 597 -11.22 27.52 -0.86
C CYS A 597 -11.21 27.81 0.66
N ASP A 598 -12.37 27.97 1.30
CA ASP A 598 -12.47 28.28 2.72
C ASP A 598 -12.31 27.01 3.58
N THR A 599 -11.23 26.96 4.37
CA THR A 599 -10.90 25.85 5.27
C THR A 599 -11.89 25.68 6.43
N ALA A 600 -12.63 26.74 6.78
CA ALA A 600 -13.65 26.68 7.83
C ALA A 600 -14.92 25.98 7.34
N ILE A 601 -15.18 26.01 6.02
CA ILE A 601 -16.39 25.42 5.41
C ILE A 601 -16.08 24.04 4.83
N THR A 602 -14.99 23.93 4.08
CA THR A 602 -14.65 22.73 3.33
C THR A 602 -13.33 22.15 3.84
N SER A 603 -13.36 20.90 4.30
CA SER A 603 -12.16 20.18 4.75
C SER A 603 -11.87 19.00 3.84
N TRP A 604 -10.70 19.03 3.20
CA TRP A 604 -10.22 17.97 2.31
C TRP A 604 -9.38 16.95 3.07
N LYS A 605 -9.45 15.67 2.68
CA LYS A 605 -8.60 14.61 3.25
C LYS A 605 -7.22 14.58 2.62
N ARG A 606 -7.11 14.86 1.31
CA ARG A 606 -5.82 14.95 0.59
C ARG A 606 -5.07 16.22 0.97
N LYS A 607 -3.83 16.06 1.45
CA LYS A 607 -2.95 17.18 1.86
C LYS A 607 -2.65 18.13 0.70
N GLU A 608 -2.58 17.60 -0.51
CA GLU A 608 -2.32 18.33 -1.74
C GLU A 608 -3.46 19.31 -2.04
N LEU A 609 -4.70 18.86 -1.90
CA LEU A 609 -5.88 19.70 -2.05
C LEU A 609 -5.95 20.75 -0.95
N CYS A 610 -5.60 20.42 0.31
CA CYS A 610 -5.49 21.43 1.37
C CYS A 610 -4.46 22.52 1.03
N ARG A 611 -3.31 22.16 0.43
CA ARG A 611 -2.31 23.14 -0.01
C ARG A 611 -2.83 24.00 -1.16
N GLN A 612 -3.47 23.39 -2.16
CA GLN A 612 -4.09 24.12 -3.27
C GLN A 612 -5.20 25.04 -2.77
N GLN A 613 -6.04 24.56 -1.85
CA GLN A 613 -7.09 25.31 -1.17
C GLN A 613 -6.51 26.54 -0.47
N ALA A 614 -5.51 26.35 0.39
CA ALA A 614 -4.85 27.45 1.10
C ALA A 614 -4.19 28.45 0.15
N ALA A 615 -3.55 27.97 -0.92
CA ALA A 615 -2.92 28.81 -1.94
C ALA A 615 -3.95 29.62 -2.75
N MET A 616 -5.11 29.02 -3.08
CA MET A 616 -6.16 29.66 -3.90
C MET A 616 -7.13 30.53 -3.12
N HIS A 617 -7.22 30.35 -1.80
CA HIS A 617 -8.11 31.13 -0.94
C HIS A 617 -7.92 32.66 -1.05
N PRO A 618 -6.71 33.23 -0.97
CA PRO A 618 -6.54 34.68 -1.10
C PRO A 618 -6.97 35.21 -2.48
N TYR A 619 -6.71 34.46 -3.57
CA TYR A 619 -7.17 34.83 -4.91
C TYR A 619 -8.69 34.82 -5.02
N ALA A 620 -9.34 33.80 -4.44
CA ALA A 620 -10.79 33.70 -4.44
C ALA A 620 -11.46 34.84 -3.67
N LEU A 621 -10.88 35.24 -2.53
CA LEU A 621 -11.35 36.38 -1.75
C LEU A 621 -11.15 37.70 -2.49
N ASN A 622 -9.95 37.95 -3.03
CA ASN A 622 -9.69 39.16 -3.81
C ASN A 622 -10.64 39.27 -5.01
N LEU A 623 -10.95 38.16 -5.69
CA LEU A 623 -11.89 38.17 -6.80
C LEU A 623 -13.32 38.52 -6.37
N VAL A 624 -13.77 38.04 -5.19
CA VAL A 624 -15.05 38.45 -4.61
C VAL A 624 -15.03 39.94 -4.28
N ASP A 625 -13.95 40.44 -3.67
CA ASP A 625 -13.80 41.85 -3.33
C ASP A 625 -13.77 42.76 -4.58
N CYS A 626 -13.15 42.33 -5.69
CA CYS A 626 -13.17 43.04 -6.97
C CYS A 626 -14.60 43.19 -7.49
N LEU A 627 -15.38 42.10 -7.43
CA LEU A 627 -16.76 42.08 -7.90
C LEU A 627 -17.69 42.90 -6.99
N ASP A 628 -17.42 42.91 -5.68
CA ASP A 628 -18.13 43.74 -4.72
C ASP A 628 -17.79 45.23 -4.90
N ALA A 629 -16.53 45.58 -5.21
CA ALA A 629 -16.12 46.96 -5.49
C ALA A 629 -16.80 47.55 -6.74
N LEU A 630 -17.16 46.70 -7.70
CA LEU A 630 -17.87 47.07 -8.92
C LEU A 630 -19.40 47.08 -8.77
N SER A 631 -19.92 46.61 -7.64
CA SER A 631 -21.35 46.55 -7.35
C SER A 631 -21.76 47.75 -6.49
N ASP A 632 -22.66 48.60 -6.99
CA ASP A 632 -23.14 49.78 -6.25
C ASP A 632 -23.84 49.41 -4.92
N ASP A 633 -24.47 48.24 -4.87
CA ASP A 633 -25.27 47.78 -3.73
C ASP A 633 -24.45 47.24 -2.55
N VAL A 634 -23.13 47.04 -2.70
CA VAL A 634 -22.32 46.34 -1.70
C VAL A 634 -21.17 47.21 -1.22
N LYS A 635 -21.12 47.45 0.10
CA LYS A 635 -19.96 48.09 0.72
C LYS A 635 -18.78 47.11 0.68
N PRO A 636 -17.64 47.48 0.06
CA PRO A 636 -16.48 46.60 -0.01
C PRO A 636 -15.98 46.27 1.40
N ARG A 637 -15.47 45.03 1.56
CA ARG A 637 -14.89 44.56 2.84
C ARG A 637 -13.57 45.25 3.17
N ALA A 638 -12.82 45.62 2.12
CA ALA A 638 -11.58 46.37 2.28
C ALA A 638 -11.89 47.72 2.94
N LYS A 639 -11.35 47.93 4.15
CA LYS A 639 -11.46 49.22 4.84
C LYS A 639 -10.63 50.23 4.06
N ALA A 640 -11.25 51.37 3.71
CA ALA A 640 -10.54 52.52 3.18
C ALA A 640 -9.37 52.86 4.13
N GLY A 641 -8.14 52.79 3.61
CA GLY A 641 -6.91 53.12 4.33
C GLY A 641 -5.96 51.97 4.67
N GLN A 642 -6.39 50.70 4.64
CA GLN A 642 -5.49 49.57 4.92
C GLN A 642 -5.01 48.91 3.63
N HIS A 643 -3.72 49.02 3.33
CA HIS A 643 -3.12 48.27 2.21
C HIS A 643 -3.13 46.79 2.61
N PRO A 644 -3.73 45.88 1.81
CA PRO A 644 -3.88 44.48 2.19
C PRO A 644 -2.55 43.70 2.37
N HIS A 645 -1.37 44.33 2.15
CA HIS A 645 -0.04 43.69 2.23
C HIS A 645 0.99 44.46 3.07
N ASP A 646 0.58 45.07 4.18
CA ASP A 646 1.59 45.42 5.21
C ASP A 646 2.39 44.17 5.68
N ASP A 647 1.84 42.96 5.46
CA ASP A 647 2.57 41.70 5.52
C ASP A 647 3.30 41.39 4.20
N LEU A 648 4.64 41.37 4.26
CA LEU A 648 5.66 41.20 3.20
C LEU A 648 5.61 39.89 2.36
N SER A 649 4.47 39.19 2.26
CA SER A 649 4.41 37.81 1.74
C SER A 649 3.52 37.56 0.51
N ALA A 650 2.95 38.60 -0.11
CA ALA A 650 2.13 38.43 -1.32
C ALA A 650 2.98 37.95 -2.51
N SER A 651 2.52 36.91 -3.21
CA SER A 651 3.15 36.47 -4.46
C SER A 651 2.97 37.54 -5.55
N PRO A 652 3.88 37.64 -6.55
CA PRO A 652 3.75 38.63 -7.63
C PRO A 652 2.39 38.60 -8.33
N ARG A 653 1.82 37.40 -8.53
CA ARG A 653 0.49 37.26 -9.14
C ARG A 653 -0.64 37.72 -8.22
N LEU A 654 -0.53 37.47 -6.92
CA LEU A 654 -1.54 37.96 -5.99
C LEU A 654 -1.48 39.49 -5.88
N ALA A 655 -0.28 40.08 -5.90
CA ALA A 655 -0.11 41.54 -6.00
C ALA A 655 -0.74 42.09 -7.29
N TYR A 656 -0.58 41.41 -8.44
CA TYR A 656 -1.26 41.78 -9.68
C TYR A 656 -2.78 41.84 -9.50
N ASP A 657 -3.36 40.78 -8.93
CA ASP A 657 -4.81 40.69 -8.71
C ASP A 657 -5.31 41.76 -7.71
N HIS A 658 -4.51 42.13 -6.69
CA HIS A 658 -4.83 43.24 -5.78
C HIS A 658 -4.70 44.61 -6.44
N ALA A 659 -3.74 44.79 -7.35
CA ALA A 659 -3.67 46.02 -8.14
C ALA A 659 -4.96 46.24 -8.92
N CYS A 660 -5.54 45.17 -9.51
CA CYS A 660 -6.86 45.25 -10.16
C CYS A 660 -7.95 45.70 -9.17
N LEU A 661 -8.01 45.11 -7.97
CA LEU A 661 -8.94 45.52 -6.92
C LEU A 661 -8.82 47.00 -6.59
N HIS A 662 -7.59 47.48 -6.37
CA HIS A 662 -7.31 48.87 -6.03
C HIS A 662 -7.71 49.83 -7.16
N VAL A 663 -7.57 49.45 -8.43
CA VAL A 663 -8.10 50.25 -9.54
C VAL A 663 -9.63 50.32 -9.51
N PHE A 664 -10.33 49.22 -9.22
CA PHE A 664 -11.79 49.24 -9.12
C PHE A 664 -12.28 50.09 -7.95
N LEU A 665 -11.63 49.98 -6.78
CA LEU A 665 -11.93 50.83 -5.63
C LEU A 665 -11.73 52.31 -5.96
N ALA A 666 -10.65 52.66 -6.68
CA ALA A 666 -10.39 54.03 -7.12
C ALA A 666 -11.43 54.59 -8.11
N LYS A 667 -12.24 53.74 -8.75
CA LYS A 667 -13.35 54.15 -9.63
C LYS A 667 -14.66 54.44 -8.88
N ARG A 668 -14.80 54.02 -7.61
CA ARG A 668 -16.04 54.19 -6.87
C ARG A 668 -16.31 55.65 -6.55
N GLN A 669 -17.53 56.11 -6.84
CA GLN A 669 -17.92 57.52 -6.69
C GLN A 669 -18.26 57.89 -5.24
N ASP A 670 -18.58 56.91 -4.39
CA ASP A 670 -18.89 57.08 -2.98
C ASP A 670 -17.66 57.34 -2.10
N LEU A 671 -16.45 57.15 -2.64
CA LEU A 671 -15.19 57.46 -1.95
C LEU A 671 -14.76 58.92 -2.17
N GLU A 672 -14.13 59.50 -1.16
CA GLU A 672 -13.52 60.83 -1.28
C GLU A 672 -12.34 60.82 -2.27
N GLU A 673 -12.03 61.97 -2.86
CA GLU A 673 -10.95 62.08 -3.86
C GLU A 673 -9.57 61.68 -3.29
N HIS A 674 -9.35 61.95 -2.00
CA HIS A 674 -8.15 61.54 -1.29
C HIS A 674 -8.02 60.01 -1.26
N ASP A 675 -9.08 59.31 -0.86
CA ASP A 675 -9.10 57.85 -0.81
C ASP A 675 -8.94 57.25 -2.21
N ARG A 676 -9.63 57.80 -3.23
CA ARG A 676 -9.46 57.36 -4.62
C ARG A 676 -8.00 57.47 -5.09
N SER A 677 -7.35 58.58 -4.76
CA SER A 677 -5.94 58.80 -5.09
C SER A 677 -5.02 57.82 -4.36
N GLN A 678 -5.30 57.54 -3.09
CA GLN A 678 -4.56 56.56 -2.30
C GLN A 678 -4.70 55.14 -2.89
N GLN A 679 -5.91 54.74 -3.31
CA GLN A 679 -6.12 53.45 -3.97
C GLN A 679 -5.35 53.34 -5.29
N ARG A 680 -5.28 54.42 -6.09
CA ARG A 680 -4.43 54.42 -7.31
C ARG A 680 -2.95 54.19 -6.98
N ASN A 681 -2.44 54.83 -5.92
CA ASN A 681 -1.06 54.64 -5.49
C ASN A 681 -0.80 53.18 -5.04
N TYR A 682 -1.71 52.58 -4.28
CA TYR A 682 -1.62 51.16 -3.90
C TYR A 682 -1.61 50.23 -5.11
N ALA A 683 -2.45 50.50 -6.13
CA ALA A 683 -2.42 49.74 -7.38
C ALA A 683 -1.04 49.79 -8.07
N LEU A 684 -0.41 50.97 -8.11
CA LEU A 684 0.93 51.14 -8.70
C LEU A 684 2.03 50.45 -7.88
N GLU A 685 1.93 50.48 -6.55
CA GLU A 685 2.86 49.79 -5.64
C GLU A 685 2.79 48.26 -5.82
N ASP A 686 1.58 47.71 -5.94
CA ASP A 686 1.38 46.29 -6.19
C ASP A 686 1.83 45.88 -7.59
N LEU A 687 1.56 46.69 -8.62
CA LEU A 687 2.08 46.46 -9.97
C LEU A 687 3.61 46.42 -9.98
N ARG A 688 4.29 47.31 -9.24
CA ARG A 688 5.75 47.28 -9.13
C ARG A 688 6.26 45.93 -8.58
N ARG A 689 5.52 45.28 -7.69
CA ARG A 689 5.86 43.95 -7.15
C ARG A 689 5.49 42.82 -8.11
N ALA A 690 4.43 43.01 -8.90
CA ALA A 690 3.89 42.01 -9.82
C ALA A 690 4.68 41.88 -11.14
N LEU A 691 5.14 43.00 -11.70
CA LEU A 691 5.71 43.08 -13.05
C LEU A 691 7.19 42.69 -13.10
N VAL A 692 7.44 41.40 -12.90
CA VAL A 692 8.82 40.84 -12.84
C VAL A 692 9.40 40.60 -14.23
N THR A 693 8.58 40.14 -15.19
CA THR A 693 9.03 39.80 -16.55
C THR A 693 8.46 40.75 -17.60
N ASP A 694 9.06 40.76 -18.80
CA ASP A 694 8.55 41.57 -19.92
C ASP A 694 7.15 41.11 -20.37
N ALA A 695 6.86 39.81 -20.27
CA ALA A 695 5.52 39.28 -20.52
C ALA A 695 4.49 39.80 -19.50
N ASP A 696 4.88 39.95 -18.23
CA ASP A 696 3.98 40.53 -17.22
C ASP A 696 3.67 42.00 -17.53
N ARG A 697 4.67 42.76 -18.01
CA ARG A 697 4.51 44.16 -18.43
C ARG A 697 3.60 44.29 -19.64
N GLU A 698 3.78 43.44 -20.65
CA GLU A 698 2.91 43.39 -21.84
C GLU A 698 1.47 43.03 -21.46
N ASN A 699 1.29 42.04 -20.59
CA ASN A 699 -0.03 41.68 -20.06
C ASN A 699 -0.68 42.87 -19.35
N ALA A 700 0.04 43.58 -18.49
CA ALA A 700 -0.50 44.75 -17.80
C ALA A 700 -0.87 45.90 -18.75
N GLN A 701 -0.12 46.10 -19.85
CA GLN A 701 -0.46 47.10 -20.86
C GLN A 701 -1.80 46.79 -21.55
N THR A 702 -2.06 45.52 -21.81
CA THR A 702 -3.24 45.05 -22.56
C THR A 702 -4.45 44.77 -21.66
N ASP A 703 -4.25 44.57 -20.36
CA ASP A 703 -5.31 44.25 -19.39
C ASP A 703 -6.38 45.36 -19.30
N PRO A 704 -7.68 45.03 -19.46
CA PRO A 704 -8.78 45.98 -19.31
C PRO A 704 -8.87 46.62 -17.92
N CYS A 705 -8.38 45.94 -16.87
CA CYS A 705 -8.45 46.45 -15.51
C CYS A 705 -7.65 47.75 -15.33
N PHE A 706 -6.56 47.93 -16.10
CA PHE A 706 -5.62 49.04 -15.96
C PHE A 706 -5.84 50.17 -16.96
N THR A 707 -6.94 50.17 -17.72
CA THR A 707 -7.23 51.20 -18.74
C THR A 707 -7.12 52.62 -18.20
N THR A 708 -7.60 52.87 -16.98
CA THR A 708 -7.51 54.19 -16.32
C THR A 708 -6.12 54.56 -15.84
N LEU A 709 -5.20 53.61 -15.66
CA LEU A 709 -3.81 53.87 -15.30
C LEU A 709 -2.93 54.10 -16.53
N ARG A 710 -3.37 53.78 -17.75
CA ARG A 710 -2.54 53.93 -18.96
C ARG A 710 -2.10 55.37 -19.23
N SER A 711 -2.86 56.36 -18.77
CA SER A 711 -2.50 57.79 -18.83
C SER A 711 -1.57 58.24 -17.70
N ASP A 712 -1.39 57.42 -16.66
CA ASP A 712 -0.53 57.71 -15.53
C ASP A 712 0.96 57.53 -15.91
N ARG A 713 1.77 58.54 -15.60
CA ARG A 713 3.20 58.53 -15.91
C ARG A 713 3.95 57.40 -15.19
N HIS A 714 3.60 57.12 -13.93
CA HIS A 714 4.25 56.05 -13.16
C HIS A 714 3.90 54.67 -13.70
N PHE A 715 2.65 54.49 -14.17
CA PHE A 715 2.28 53.25 -14.85
C PHE A 715 3.12 53.07 -16.12
N GLN A 716 3.21 54.09 -16.97
CA GLN A 716 4.02 54.06 -18.20
C GLN A 716 5.51 53.76 -17.92
N GLU A 717 6.06 54.30 -16.82
CA GLU A 717 7.42 54.01 -16.37
C GLU A 717 7.58 52.54 -15.92
N LEU A 718 6.55 51.93 -15.32
CA LEU A 718 6.58 50.53 -14.88
C LEU A 718 6.45 49.53 -16.03
N VAL A 719 5.52 49.76 -16.96
CA VAL A 719 5.28 48.82 -18.07
C VAL A 719 6.19 49.06 -19.27
N GLY A 720 6.81 50.24 -19.39
CA GLY A 720 7.57 50.65 -20.56
C GLY A 720 6.68 51.12 -21.73
N PRO A 721 7.27 51.61 -22.83
CA PRO A 721 6.51 51.97 -24.02
C PRO A 721 5.83 50.73 -24.61
N LEU A 722 4.61 50.91 -25.13
CA LEU A 722 3.93 49.89 -25.92
C LEU A 722 4.84 49.51 -27.09
N GLN A 723 5.39 48.30 -27.05
CA GLN A 723 6.08 47.74 -28.20
C GLN A 723 5.01 47.53 -29.27
N THR A 724 4.90 48.48 -30.19
CA THR A 724 4.12 48.28 -31.42
C THR A 724 4.83 47.17 -32.17
N ASN A 725 4.28 45.96 -32.07
CA ASN A 725 4.88 44.74 -32.58
C ASN A 725 5.52 44.98 -33.95
N ARG A 726 6.82 44.69 -34.05
CA ARG A 726 7.47 44.44 -35.33
C ARG A 726 6.78 43.21 -35.91
N SER A 727 5.95 43.46 -36.92
CA SER A 727 5.29 42.46 -37.77
C SER A 727 6.27 41.46 -38.37
#